data_AF-A0A3Q0H6A8-F1
#
_entry.id   AF-A0A3Q0H6A8-F1
#
_cell.length_a   1.000
_cell.length_b   1.000
_cell.length_c   1.000
_cell.angle_alpha   90.00
_cell.angle_beta   90.00
_cell.angle_gamma   90.00
#
_symmetry.space_group_name_H-M   'P 1'
#
loop_
_entity.id
_entity.type
_entity.pdbx_description
1 polymer ?
#
loop_
_entity_poly.entity_id
_entity_poly.type
_entity_poly.pdbx_seq_one_letter_code
_entity_poly.pdbx_strand_id
1 'polypeptide(L)'
;MDGVQTALRNEDYEQAAAHIHRYLSLDKSVIELSRQGKEGSIIDANLKLLQEAEQRLKTIVTEKFDLAMKQGDLPQVERFFKIFPLLGLHEEGLSKFSEYLCKQVANKAEENLLLVMGTDMSDRRAAVIFADTLTLLFEGIARIVETHQPIVETYYGLGRLYTLIKHLQVECDRQVEKVVDKFIKQRDYHRQFQQVQNSMMRSSATEKIEPRELDPILTEVTLMNARSELYLRFIKRRIISDFEVGDSMASEEVKQEHQKYLDKLLNNCLLSRTMQELIGYYITMEEYFMRETVNKAVAMDMYEKGQLISSMVDDVFYIVKKCIGRALSSSSIDCLCAMINHSTTELESDFREVLYNKLKLGFPATTFQDFQRGVTSAVNIMHSSLQQGKFDTKGIESTDEAKQSFLVTLNNVEVCSENIMTLKKTLESDCSKLLSQGFGGEQAQAKIDSCLSDMAAVSNKFRDLLQEGLNELNSSAIKPQVKPWINLFLSVSHNIEEEEFNDYEANDPWVQQFIVNLEQQMAEFKAGLSPVIYDSLTSLMTSLVAIELEKVVLKSTFSRLGGLQFDKELRSLIAYLTTVTTWTIRDKFARLSQMATILNLERVTEILDYWGPNSGPLTWRLTPAEVRQVLALRIDFRSEDIKRLRL
;
A
#
# COMPACT_ATOMS: atom_id res chain seq x y z
N MET A 1 2.00 -62.10 38.53
CA MET A 1 3.25 -62.88 38.43
C MET A 1 3.17 -63.89 37.30
N ASP A 2 2.37 -64.95 37.42
CA ASP A 2 2.30 -66.04 36.42
C ASP A 2 1.97 -65.57 34.99
N GLY A 3 1.10 -64.56 34.85
CA GLY A 3 0.79 -63.96 33.55
C GLY A 3 1.98 -63.28 32.87
N VAL A 4 2.87 -62.61 33.62
CA VAL A 4 4.05 -61.91 33.07
C VAL A 4 5.10 -62.92 32.62
N GLN A 5 5.37 -63.95 33.43
CA GLN A 5 6.35 -64.98 33.09
C GLN A 5 5.89 -65.87 31.93
N THR A 6 4.58 -66.15 31.83
CA THR A 6 4.01 -66.93 30.72
C THR A 6 4.03 -66.13 29.42
N ALA A 7 3.65 -64.85 29.46
CA ALA A 7 3.70 -63.97 28.29
C ALA A 7 5.14 -63.76 27.78
N LEU A 8 6.12 -63.58 28.68
CA LEU A 8 7.55 -63.49 28.33
C LEU A 8 8.10 -64.79 27.69
N ARG A 9 7.62 -65.96 28.13
CA ARG A 9 8.01 -67.25 27.52
C ARG A 9 7.40 -67.49 26.14
N ASN A 10 6.23 -66.91 25.88
CA ASN A 10 5.51 -67.02 24.62
C ASN A 10 5.85 -65.88 23.62
N GLU A 11 6.80 -65.01 23.97
CA GLU A 11 7.17 -63.81 23.19
C GLU A 11 5.98 -62.85 22.93
N ASP A 12 4.94 -62.90 23.78
CA ASP A 12 3.83 -61.95 23.77
C ASP A 12 4.18 -60.74 24.64
N TYR A 13 4.95 -59.83 24.05
CA TYR A 13 5.48 -58.66 24.74
C TYR A 13 4.40 -57.65 25.10
N GLU A 14 3.31 -57.57 24.34
CA GLU A 14 2.17 -56.70 24.63
C GLU A 14 1.41 -57.14 25.87
N GLN A 15 1.12 -58.43 25.99
CA GLN A 15 0.43 -58.97 27.16
C GLN A 15 1.32 -58.87 28.41
N ALA A 16 2.63 -59.11 28.25
CA ALA A 16 3.60 -58.91 29.32
C ALA A 16 3.63 -57.44 29.79
N ALA A 17 3.67 -56.48 28.85
CA ALA A 17 3.67 -55.06 29.16
C ALA A 17 2.35 -54.58 29.79
N ALA A 18 1.20 -55.09 29.35
CA ALA A 18 -0.10 -54.77 29.95
C ALA A 18 -0.17 -55.23 31.42
N HIS A 19 0.35 -56.42 31.72
CA HIS A 19 0.44 -56.93 33.09
C HIS A 19 1.39 -56.09 33.97
N ILE A 20 2.52 -55.64 33.43
CA ILE A 20 3.47 -54.75 34.12
C ILE A 20 2.87 -53.35 34.30
N HIS A 21 2.18 -52.80 33.32
CA HIS A 21 1.53 -51.50 33.40
C HIS A 21 0.48 -51.47 34.52
N ARG A 22 -0.34 -52.52 34.62
CA ARG A 22 -1.33 -52.66 35.71
C ARG A 22 -0.66 -52.66 37.08
N TYR A 23 0.53 -53.28 37.18
CA TYR A 23 1.34 -53.25 38.37
C TYR A 23 1.91 -51.84 38.67
N LEU A 24 2.43 -51.14 37.67
CA LEU A 24 2.95 -49.77 37.82
C LEU A 24 1.86 -48.74 38.16
N SER A 25 0.61 -49.02 37.78
CA SER A 25 -0.56 -48.17 38.09
C SER A 25 -1.17 -48.42 39.48
N LEU A 26 -0.73 -49.45 40.21
CA LEU A 26 -1.19 -49.71 41.58
C LEU A 26 -0.61 -48.68 42.55
N ASP A 27 -1.46 -48.14 43.42
CA ASP A 27 -1.08 -47.13 44.40
C ASP A 27 -0.03 -47.69 45.38
N LYS A 28 1.05 -46.92 45.59
CA LYS A 28 2.16 -47.28 46.49
C LYS A 28 1.66 -47.55 47.92
N SER A 29 0.58 -46.88 48.33
CA SER A 29 -0.07 -47.10 49.62
C SER A 29 -0.67 -48.51 49.77
N VAL A 30 -1.22 -49.08 48.68
CA VAL A 30 -1.81 -50.42 48.63
C VAL A 30 -0.71 -51.50 48.68
N ILE A 31 0.43 -51.22 48.06
CA ILE A 31 1.62 -52.08 48.11
C ILE A 31 2.21 -52.09 49.52
N GLU A 32 2.25 -50.94 50.20
CA GLU A 32 2.74 -50.81 51.59
C GLU A 32 1.79 -51.42 52.63
N LEU A 33 0.48 -51.28 52.46
CA LEU A 33 -0.54 -51.94 53.31
C LEU A 33 -0.46 -53.46 53.21
N SER A 34 -0.23 -53.99 52.00
CA SER A 34 -0.07 -55.43 51.76
C SER A 34 1.23 -55.98 52.38
N ARG A 35 2.25 -55.12 52.58
CA ARG A 35 3.51 -55.45 53.26
C ARG A 35 3.38 -55.67 54.78
N GLN A 36 2.32 -55.16 55.41
CA GLN A 36 2.09 -55.27 56.86
C GLN A 36 1.39 -56.58 57.28
N GLY A 37 0.96 -57.42 56.33
CA GLY A 37 0.37 -58.73 56.58
C GLY A 37 1.38 -59.86 56.83
N LYS A 38 0.92 -61.02 57.30
CA LYS A 38 1.73 -62.23 57.57
C LYS A 38 2.46 -62.83 56.35
N GLU A 39 2.21 -62.32 55.14
CA GLU A 39 2.80 -62.76 53.86
C GLU A 39 3.83 -61.77 53.25
N GLY A 40 4.32 -60.79 54.02
CA GLY A 40 5.22 -59.74 53.51
C GLY A 40 6.49 -60.24 52.80
N SER A 41 7.05 -61.39 53.21
CA SER A 41 8.25 -61.98 52.56
C SER A 41 7.97 -62.51 51.14
N ILE A 42 6.79 -63.08 50.90
CA ILE A 42 6.38 -63.61 49.58
C ILE A 42 6.08 -62.44 48.64
N ILE A 43 5.49 -61.38 49.17
CA ILE A 43 5.18 -60.16 48.43
C ILE A 43 6.49 -59.45 48.00
N ASP A 44 7.48 -59.32 48.88
CA ASP A 44 8.78 -58.72 48.53
C ASP A 44 9.56 -59.54 47.47
N ALA A 45 9.51 -60.88 47.55
CA ALA A 45 10.11 -61.74 46.53
C ALA A 45 9.42 -61.58 45.17
N ASN A 46 8.08 -61.50 45.16
CA ASN A 46 7.29 -61.27 43.94
C ASN A 46 7.51 -59.88 43.35
N LEU A 47 7.67 -58.85 44.20
CA LEU A 47 7.99 -57.48 43.77
C LEU A 47 9.37 -57.40 43.10
N LYS A 48 10.39 -58.06 43.67
CA LYS A 48 11.72 -58.15 43.04
C LYS A 48 11.68 -58.86 41.69
N LEU A 49 10.99 -59.98 41.60
CA LEU A 49 10.82 -60.72 40.34
C LEU A 49 10.03 -59.91 39.29
N LEU A 50 9.07 -59.07 39.69
CA LEU A 50 8.36 -58.14 38.80
C LEU A 50 9.28 -57.03 38.30
N GLN A 51 10.11 -56.47 39.16
CA GLN A 51 11.10 -55.45 38.77
C GLN A 51 12.16 -56.03 37.83
N GLU A 52 12.63 -57.25 38.08
CA GLU A 52 13.53 -57.97 37.18
C GLU A 52 12.87 -58.25 35.83
N ALA A 53 11.61 -58.70 35.83
CA ALA A 53 10.85 -58.92 34.60
C ALA A 53 10.58 -57.62 33.83
N GLU A 54 10.29 -56.52 34.53
CA GLU A 54 10.14 -55.18 33.95
C GLU A 54 11.44 -54.72 33.28
N GLN A 55 12.57 -54.77 33.98
CA GLN A 55 13.86 -54.39 33.39
C GLN A 55 14.21 -55.26 32.18
N ARG A 56 13.98 -56.57 32.28
CA ARG A 56 14.24 -57.50 31.17
C ARG A 56 13.34 -57.20 29.95
N LEU A 57 12.06 -56.91 30.18
CA LEU A 57 11.14 -56.55 29.11
C LEU A 57 11.50 -55.21 28.48
N LYS A 58 11.91 -54.21 29.27
CA LYS A 58 12.43 -52.93 28.75
C LYS A 58 13.60 -53.16 27.79
N THR A 59 14.61 -53.93 28.20
CA THR A 59 15.76 -54.23 27.33
C THR A 59 15.33 -54.92 26.04
N ILE A 60 14.48 -55.95 26.12
CA ILE A 60 14.02 -56.70 24.94
C ILE A 60 13.24 -55.80 23.98
N VAL A 61 12.28 -55.00 24.48
CA VAL A 61 11.47 -54.10 23.66
C VAL A 61 12.35 -53.06 22.99
N THR A 62 13.30 -52.47 23.73
CA THR A 62 14.26 -51.50 23.19
C THR A 62 15.14 -52.10 22.09
N GLU A 63 15.68 -53.30 22.28
CA GLU A 63 16.50 -53.99 21.27
C GLU A 63 15.70 -54.39 20.02
N LYS A 64 14.49 -54.92 20.21
CA LYS A 64 13.60 -55.32 19.11
C LYS A 64 13.10 -54.11 18.32
N PHE A 65 12.82 -53.00 19.00
CA PHE A 65 12.48 -51.73 18.36
C PHE A 65 13.64 -51.21 17.49
N ASP A 66 14.87 -51.20 18.02
CA ASP A 66 16.05 -50.76 17.28
C ASP A 66 16.33 -51.65 16.05
N LEU A 67 16.09 -52.97 16.16
CA LEU A 67 16.17 -53.90 15.04
C LEU A 67 15.11 -53.60 13.96
N ALA A 68 13.85 -53.38 14.36
CA ALA A 68 12.76 -53.05 13.45
C ALA A 68 13.02 -51.73 12.71
N MET A 69 13.55 -50.72 13.42
CA MET A 69 13.97 -49.45 12.81
C MET A 69 15.06 -49.64 11.74
N LYS A 70 16.07 -50.48 12.02
CA LYS A 70 17.17 -50.76 11.07
C LYS A 70 16.68 -51.51 9.82
N GLN A 71 15.66 -52.34 9.96
CA GLN A 71 15.07 -53.10 8.86
C GLN A 71 14.03 -52.30 8.06
N GLY A 72 13.57 -51.15 8.56
CA GLY A 72 12.52 -50.35 7.92
C GLY A 72 11.12 -50.99 8.01
N ASP A 73 10.90 -51.90 8.96
CA ASP A 73 9.62 -52.58 9.16
C ASP A 73 8.66 -51.68 9.97
N LEU A 74 7.92 -50.82 9.26
CA LEU A 74 6.99 -49.88 9.87
C LEU A 74 5.95 -50.57 10.79
N PRO A 75 5.28 -51.67 10.40
CA PRO A 75 4.38 -52.40 11.29
C PRO A 75 5.02 -52.83 12.62
N GLN A 76 6.24 -53.37 12.61
CA GLN A 76 6.92 -53.76 13.84
C GLN A 76 7.34 -52.55 14.68
N VAL A 77 7.81 -51.48 14.03
CA VAL A 77 8.13 -50.22 14.72
C VAL A 77 6.89 -49.69 15.45
N GLU A 78 5.73 -49.60 14.79
CA GLU A 78 4.48 -49.15 15.43
C GLU A 78 4.01 -50.10 16.54
N ARG A 79 4.18 -51.41 16.35
CA ARG A 79 3.84 -52.42 17.36
C ARG A 79 4.63 -52.20 18.65
N PHE A 80 5.95 -52.12 18.56
CA PHE A 80 6.81 -51.92 19.72
C PHE A 80 6.70 -50.51 20.29
N PHE A 81 6.45 -49.48 19.45
CA PHE A 81 6.17 -48.11 19.89
C PHE A 81 5.03 -48.05 20.91
N LYS A 82 3.93 -48.77 20.66
CA LYS A 82 2.76 -48.85 21.57
C LYS A 82 3.09 -49.45 22.95
N ILE A 83 4.21 -50.17 23.08
CA ILE A 83 4.60 -50.87 24.31
C ILE A 83 5.37 -49.94 25.27
N PHE A 84 6.15 -48.97 24.76
CA PHE A 84 6.96 -48.06 25.59
C PHE A 84 6.16 -47.32 26.68
N PRO A 85 4.97 -46.74 26.41
CA PRO A 85 4.14 -46.09 27.43
C PRO A 85 3.75 -47.03 28.58
N LEU A 86 3.43 -48.29 28.26
CA LEU A 86 3.03 -49.31 29.23
C LEU A 86 4.15 -49.62 30.23
N LEU A 87 5.41 -49.45 29.80
CA LEU A 87 6.61 -49.65 30.62
C LEU A 87 7.10 -48.36 31.31
N GLY A 88 6.33 -47.26 31.22
CA GLY A 88 6.70 -45.96 31.76
C GLY A 88 7.79 -45.22 30.96
N LEU A 89 8.17 -45.73 29.78
CA LEU A 89 9.23 -45.20 28.93
C LEU A 89 8.70 -44.23 27.84
N HIS A 90 7.83 -43.31 28.23
CA HIS A 90 7.16 -42.39 27.30
C HIS A 90 8.15 -41.53 26.49
N GLU A 91 9.08 -40.85 27.17
CA GLU A 91 10.06 -39.97 26.51
C GLU A 91 11.04 -40.73 25.64
N GLU A 92 11.51 -41.91 26.07
CA GLU A 92 12.44 -42.74 25.30
C GLU A 92 11.78 -43.26 24.02
N GLY A 93 10.55 -43.78 24.12
CA GLY A 93 9.81 -44.26 22.96
C GLY A 93 9.52 -43.16 21.94
N LEU A 94 9.08 -41.98 22.40
CA LEU A 94 8.88 -40.80 21.54
C LEU A 94 10.18 -40.35 20.89
N SER A 95 11.29 -40.30 21.63
CA SER A 95 12.58 -39.88 21.10
C SER A 95 13.07 -40.83 20.01
N LYS A 96 13.07 -42.15 20.25
CA LYS A 96 13.53 -43.14 19.25
C LYS A 96 12.62 -43.21 18.03
N PHE A 97 11.31 -43.14 18.21
CA PHE A 97 10.36 -43.11 17.10
C PHE A 97 10.50 -41.82 16.27
N SER A 98 10.71 -40.68 16.94
CA SER A 98 11.00 -39.43 16.25
C SER A 98 12.29 -39.52 15.44
N GLU A 99 13.35 -40.14 15.98
CA GLU A 99 14.61 -40.35 15.25
C GLU A 99 14.41 -41.21 13.98
N TYR A 100 13.59 -42.26 14.07
CA TYR A 100 13.21 -43.08 12.91
C TYR A 100 12.51 -42.25 11.82
N LEU A 101 11.51 -41.45 12.21
CA LEU A 101 10.77 -40.59 11.28
C LEU A 101 11.67 -39.49 10.69
N CYS A 102 12.54 -38.87 11.49
CA CYS A 102 13.51 -37.89 11.01
C CYS A 102 14.45 -38.49 9.95
N LYS A 103 14.89 -39.76 10.11
CA LYS A 103 15.70 -40.44 9.07
C LYS A 103 14.93 -40.62 7.76
N GLN A 104 13.64 -40.92 7.81
CA GLN A 104 12.81 -41.01 6.60
C GLN A 104 12.66 -39.65 5.91
N VAL A 105 12.41 -38.59 6.68
CA VAL A 105 12.37 -37.21 6.16
C VAL A 105 13.71 -36.86 5.51
N ALA A 106 14.82 -37.14 6.17
CA ALA A 106 16.16 -36.84 5.68
C ALA A 106 16.45 -37.52 4.33
N ASN A 107 16.17 -38.83 4.22
CA ASN A 107 16.41 -39.58 2.99
C ASN A 107 15.57 -39.04 1.83
N LYS A 108 14.28 -38.80 2.07
CA LYS A 108 13.38 -38.29 1.03
C LYS A 108 13.70 -36.85 0.62
N ALA A 109 14.11 -36.01 1.57
CA ALA A 109 14.55 -34.66 1.29
C ALA A 109 15.83 -34.65 0.44
N GLU A 110 16.78 -35.54 0.73
CA GLU A 110 18.01 -35.70 -0.03
C GLU A 110 17.75 -36.20 -1.46
N GLU A 111 16.88 -37.20 -1.63
CA GLU A 111 16.43 -37.67 -2.94
C GLU A 111 15.82 -36.53 -3.78
N ASN A 112 14.89 -35.76 -3.20
CA ASN A 112 14.26 -34.63 -3.87
C ASN A 112 15.29 -33.54 -4.25
N LEU A 113 16.23 -33.24 -3.36
CA LEU A 113 17.28 -32.26 -3.63
C LEU A 113 18.22 -32.70 -4.76
N LEU A 114 18.57 -33.98 -4.81
CA LEU A 114 19.40 -34.55 -5.88
C LEU A 114 18.72 -34.47 -7.25
N LEU A 115 17.40 -34.73 -7.31
CA LEU A 115 16.60 -34.60 -8.53
C LEU A 115 16.63 -33.16 -9.07
N VAL A 116 16.47 -32.19 -8.17
CA VAL A 116 16.52 -30.76 -8.50
C VAL A 116 17.90 -30.33 -8.98
N MET A 117 18.96 -30.84 -8.37
CA MET A 117 20.33 -30.58 -8.82
C MET A 117 20.66 -31.15 -10.21
N GLY A 118 19.90 -32.15 -10.69
CA GLY A 118 20.03 -32.71 -12.03
C GLY A 118 19.14 -32.05 -13.09
N THR A 119 18.31 -31.07 -12.71
CA THR A 119 17.37 -30.42 -13.63
C THR A 119 18.07 -29.33 -14.45
N ASP A 120 17.75 -29.25 -15.74
CA ASP A 120 18.29 -28.22 -16.63
C ASP A 120 17.74 -26.83 -16.26
N MET A 121 18.64 -25.85 -16.10
CA MET A 121 18.34 -24.48 -15.73
C MET A 121 17.60 -23.68 -16.81
N SER A 122 17.42 -24.26 -18.00
CA SER A 122 16.62 -23.70 -19.10
C SER A 122 15.11 -24.00 -19.01
N ASP A 123 14.67 -24.87 -18.08
CA ASP A 123 13.25 -25.17 -17.89
C ASP A 123 12.50 -23.96 -17.29
N ARG A 124 11.29 -23.70 -17.76
CA ARG A 124 10.39 -22.66 -17.22
C ARG A 124 10.08 -22.88 -15.73
N ARG A 125 10.12 -24.13 -15.24
CA ARG A 125 9.98 -24.45 -13.81
C ARG A 125 11.23 -24.20 -12.98
N ALA A 126 12.40 -23.98 -13.60
CA ALA A 126 13.64 -23.71 -12.88
C ALA A 126 13.53 -22.46 -11.99
N ALA A 127 12.68 -21.49 -12.36
CA ALA A 127 12.48 -20.25 -11.61
C ALA A 127 11.82 -20.42 -10.23
N VAL A 128 11.25 -21.58 -9.90
CA VAL A 128 10.57 -21.84 -8.61
C VAL A 128 11.00 -23.16 -7.96
N ILE A 129 12.08 -23.77 -8.47
CA ILE A 129 12.45 -25.14 -8.15
C ILE A 129 12.81 -25.35 -6.67
N PHE A 130 13.42 -24.35 -6.02
CA PHE A 130 13.77 -24.43 -4.60
C PHE A 130 12.55 -24.24 -3.71
N ALA A 131 11.61 -23.39 -4.12
CA ALA A 131 10.33 -23.23 -3.44
C ALA A 131 9.48 -24.52 -3.52
N ASP A 132 9.48 -25.19 -4.67
CA ASP A 132 8.81 -26.49 -4.85
C ASP A 132 9.49 -27.57 -4.00
N THR A 133 10.82 -27.56 -3.90
CA THR A 133 11.57 -28.49 -3.04
C THR A 133 11.20 -28.34 -1.56
N LEU A 134 11.13 -27.09 -1.06
CA LEU A 134 10.66 -26.81 0.29
C LEU A 134 9.20 -27.25 0.48
N THR A 135 8.36 -27.05 -0.52
CA THR A 135 6.95 -27.51 -0.48
C THR A 135 6.87 -29.03 -0.31
N LEU A 136 7.66 -29.79 -1.05
CA LEU A 136 7.71 -31.26 -0.92
C LEU A 136 8.20 -31.71 0.47
N LEU A 137 9.18 -31.00 1.04
CA LEU A 137 9.66 -31.24 2.40
C LEU A 137 8.53 -31.01 3.42
N PHE A 138 7.89 -29.84 3.38
CA PHE A 138 6.83 -29.45 4.31
C PHE A 138 5.61 -30.37 4.21
N GLU A 139 5.18 -30.71 3.00
CA GLU A 139 4.10 -31.68 2.79
C GLU A 139 4.47 -33.07 3.29
N GLY A 140 5.73 -33.50 3.10
CA GLY A 140 6.24 -34.75 3.63
C GLY A 140 6.12 -34.83 5.15
N ILE A 141 6.58 -33.78 5.84
CA ILE A 141 6.49 -33.68 7.31
C ILE A 141 5.03 -33.62 7.75
N ALA A 142 4.20 -32.81 7.09
CA ALA A 142 2.78 -32.70 7.42
C ALA A 142 2.07 -34.07 7.33
N ARG A 143 2.32 -34.85 6.28
CA ARG A 143 1.77 -36.20 6.12
C ARG A 143 2.24 -37.15 7.22
N ILE A 144 3.50 -37.08 7.63
CA ILE A 144 4.06 -37.87 8.75
C ILE A 144 3.32 -37.52 10.05
N VAL A 145 3.15 -36.22 10.34
CA VAL A 145 2.40 -35.76 11.52
C VAL A 145 0.96 -36.27 11.48
N GLU A 146 0.26 -36.14 10.35
CA GLU A 146 -1.14 -36.59 10.23
C GLU A 146 -1.30 -38.11 10.38
N THR A 147 -0.36 -38.88 9.84
CA THR A 147 -0.40 -40.35 9.91
C THR A 147 -0.15 -40.85 11.34
N HIS A 148 0.77 -40.22 12.06
CA HIS A 148 1.20 -40.69 13.37
C HIS A 148 0.59 -39.93 14.57
N GLN A 149 -0.17 -38.86 14.35
CA GLN A 149 -0.90 -38.16 15.40
C GLN A 149 -1.85 -39.12 16.17
N PRO A 150 -2.69 -39.96 15.53
CA PRO A 150 -3.64 -40.81 16.26
C PRO A 150 -2.97 -41.84 17.18
N ILE A 151 -1.83 -42.41 16.77
CA ILE A 151 -1.10 -43.40 17.57
C ILE A 151 -0.42 -42.74 18.77
N VAL A 152 0.08 -41.51 18.63
CA VAL A 152 0.64 -40.75 19.76
C VAL A 152 -0.46 -40.39 20.77
N GLU A 153 -1.55 -39.79 20.31
CA GLU A 153 -2.66 -39.37 21.19
C GLU A 153 -3.29 -40.58 21.91
N THR A 154 -3.47 -41.71 21.22
CA THR A 154 -4.13 -42.90 21.79
C THR A 154 -3.26 -43.62 22.83
N TYR A 155 -1.95 -43.75 22.59
CA TYR A 155 -1.09 -44.61 23.43
C TYR A 155 -0.17 -43.83 24.39
N TYR A 156 0.28 -42.63 24.02
CA TYR A 156 1.15 -41.79 24.85
C TYR A 156 0.37 -40.71 25.61
N GLY A 157 -0.86 -40.44 25.19
CA GLY A 157 -1.74 -39.43 25.77
C GLY A 157 -1.63 -38.07 25.09
N LEU A 158 -2.61 -37.23 25.39
CA LEU A 158 -2.74 -35.87 24.89
C LEU A 158 -1.60 -34.97 25.41
N GLY A 159 -1.20 -33.98 24.62
CA GLY A 159 -0.09 -33.06 24.90
C GLY A 159 1.30 -33.61 24.56
N ARG A 160 1.42 -34.89 24.18
CA ARG A 160 2.70 -35.51 23.81
C ARG A 160 3.06 -35.35 22.33
N LEU A 161 2.13 -34.84 21.50
CA LEU A 161 2.40 -34.57 20.08
C LEU A 161 3.51 -33.50 19.92
N TYR A 162 3.58 -32.55 20.85
CA TYR A 162 4.62 -31.53 20.90
C TYR A 162 6.03 -32.13 20.89
N THR A 163 6.29 -33.21 21.62
CA THR A 163 7.62 -33.84 21.68
C THR A 163 8.02 -34.42 20.32
N LEU A 164 7.09 -35.07 19.62
CA LEU A 164 7.33 -35.60 18.27
C LEU A 164 7.63 -34.45 17.29
N ILE A 165 6.77 -33.43 17.27
CA ILE A 165 6.92 -32.30 16.36
C ILE A 165 8.21 -31.52 16.63
N LYS A 166 8.62 -31.38 17.89
CA LYS A 166 9.90 -30.74 18.25
C LYS A 166 11.09 -31.41 17.57
N HIS A 167 11.12 -32.74 17.51
CA HIS A 167 12.20 -33.47 16.82
C HIS A 167 12.09 -33.34 15.30
N LEU A 168 10.88 -33.43 14.75
CA LEU A 168 10.64 -33.24 13.31
C LEU A 168 11.00 -31.82 12.86
N GLN A 169 10.77 -30.80 13.68
CA GLN A 169 11.14 -29.42 13.38
C GLN A 169 12.66 -29.23 13.32
N VAL A 170 13.42 -29.87 14.20
CA VAL A 170 14.89 -29.84 14.14
C VAL A 170 15.41 -30.49 12.85
N GLU A 171 14.78 -31.58 12.41
CA GLU A 171 15.14 -32.18 11.13
C GLU A 171 14.70 -31.32 9.93
N CYS A 172 13.52 -30.69 10.01
CA CYS A 172 13.05 -29.72 9.04
C CYS A 172 14.07 -28.59 8.86
N ASP A 173 14.52 -28.01 9.97
CA ASP A 173 15.52 -26.95 10.04
C ASP A 173 16.81 -27.36 9.29
N ARG A 174 17.31 -28.58 9.54
CA ARG A 174 18.51 -29.11 8.89
C ARG A 174 18.35 -29.28 7.39
N GLN A 175 17.18 -29.74 6.93
CA GLN A 175 16.94 -29.95 5.49
C GLN A 175 16.68 -28.62 4.77
N VAL A 176 15.98 -27.67 5.40
CA VAL A 176 15.79 -26.31 4.90
C VAL A 176 17.13 -25.61 4.70
N GLU A 177 18.03 -25.69 5.69
CA GLU A 177 19.38 -25.11 5.60
C GLU A 177 20.11 -25.58 4.34
N LYS A 178 20.10 -26.89 4.06
CA LYS A 178 20.71 -27.45 2.84
C LYS A 178 20.07 -26.92 1.56
N VAL A 179 18.74 -26.83 1.51
CA VAL A 179 18.01 -26.35 0.33
C VAL A 179 18.32 -24.87 0.09
N VAL A 180 18.28 -24.05 1.14
CA VAL A 180 18.57 -22.61 1.07
C VAL A 180 20.04 -22.36 0.71
N ASP A 181 20.99 -23.11 1.25
CA ASP A 181 22.40 -23.03 0.88
C ASP A 181 22.62 -23.28 -0.62
N LYS A 182 21.88 -24.25 -1.18
CA LYS A 182 21.92 -24.56 -2.61
C LYS A 182 21.28 -23.47 -3.44
N PHE A 183 20.15 -22.92 -2.99
CA PHE A 183 19.50 -21.75 -3.60
C PHE A 183 20.46 -20.56 -3.66
N ILE A 184 21.06 -20.17 -2.53
CA ILE A 184 21.98 -19.03 -2.44
C ILE A 184 23.16 -19.21 -3.40
N LYS A 185 23.72 -20.41 -3.50
CA LYS A 185 24.85 -20.72 -4.39
C LYS A 185 24.47 -20.77 -5.86
N GLN A 186 23.33 -21.35 -6.22
CA GLN A 186 22.91 -21.48 -7.63
C GLN A 186 22.32 -20.19 -8.21
N ARG A 187 21.72 -19.35 -7.38
CA ARG A 187 21.13 -18.06 -7.79
C ARG A 187 22.07 -16.87 -7.55
N ASP A 188 23.27 -17.11 -7.02
CA ASP A 188 24.23 -16.07 -6.63
C ASP A 188 23.59 -14.97 -5.73
N TYR A 189 22.65 -15.35 -4.87
CA TYR A 189 21.74 -14.42 -4.17
C TYR A 189 22.49 -13.36 -3.36
N HIS A 190 23.53 -13.76 -2.61
CA HIS A 190 24.36 -12.82 -1.85
C HIS A 190 25.17 -11.87 -2.73
N ARG A 191 25.67 -12.35 -3.88
CA ARG A 191 26.43 -11.51 -4.81
C ARG A 191 25.51 -10.46 -5.45
N GLN A 192 24.29 -10.87 -5.82
CA GLN A 192 23.28 -9.95 -6.35
C GLN A 192 22.90 -8.88 -5.31
N PHE A 193 22.65 -9.28 -4.07
CA PHE A 193 22.39 -8.33 -2.99
C PHE A 193 23.54 -7.32 -2.79
N GLN A 194 24.79 -7.79 -2.77
CA GLN A 194 25.96 -6.90 -2.66
C GLN A 194 26.07 -5.92 -3.83
N GLN A 195 25.81 -6.38 -5.05
CA GLN A 195 25.79 -5.53 -6.25
C GLN A 195 24.69 -4.46 -6.16
N VAL A 196 23.48 -4.85 -5.73
CA VAL A 196 22.37 -3.91 -5.49
C VAL A 196 22.73 -2.88 -4.43
N GLN A 197 23.24 -3.32 -3.28
CA GLN A 197 23.61 -2.43 -2.17
C GLN A 197 24.68 -1.41 -2.61
N ASN A 198 25.68 -1.87 -3.37
CA ASN A 198 26.70 -0.99 -3.93
C ASN A 198 26.12 0.02 -4.93
N SER A 199 25.19 -0.41 -5.80
CA SER A 199 24.51 0.47 -6.76
C SER A 199 23.62 1.52 -6.08
N MET A 200 23.07 1.22 -4.90
CA MET A 200 22.26 2.17 -4.13
C MET A 200 23.13 3.18 -3.36
N MET A 201 24.29 2.77 -2.84
CA MET A 201 25.18 3.64 -2.04
C MET A 201 26.13 4.49 -2.89
N ARG A 202 26.60 3.97 -4.03
CA ARG A 202 27.53 4.67 -4.92
C ARG A 202 26.82 4.89 -6.24
N SER A 203 26.52 6.14 -6.58
CA SER A 203 25.99 6.54 -7.91
C SER A 203 26.97 6.31 -9.06
N SER A 204 27.88 5.33 -8.95
CA SER A 204 28.90 4.99 -9.95
C SER A 204 28.47 3.79 -10.79
N ALA A 205 28.60 3.92 -12.11
CA ALA A 205 28.21 2.98 -13.16
C ALA A 205 29.07 1.70 -13.26
N THR A 206 29.37 1.03 -12.15
CA THR A 206 29.94 -0.33 -12.19
C THR A 206 28.80 -1.34 -12.25
N GLU A 207 28.78 -2.20 -13.28
CA GLU A 207 27.85 -3.31 -13.53
C GLU A 207 26.52 -3.24 -12.77
N LYS A 208 25.58 -2.43 -13.30
CA LYS A 208 24.19 -2.44 -12.81
C LYS A 208 23.53 -3.77 -13.17
N ILE A 209 22.88 -4.39 -12.19
CA ILE A 209 22.04 -5.56 -12.44
C ILE A 209 20.78 -5.09 -13.17
N GLU A 210 20.41 -5.78 -14.26
CA GLU A 210 19.13 -5.48 -14.91
C GLU A 210 17.97 -5.94 -14.01
N PRO A 211 16.95 -5.10 -13.76
CA PRO A 211 15.82 -5.46 -12.92
C PRO A 211 15.12 -6.76 -13.36
N ARG A 212 15.11 -7.05 -14.66
CA ARG A 212 14.53 -8.28 -15.24
C ARG A 212 15.19 -9.56 -14.72
N GLU A 213 16.47 -9.52 -14.36
CA GLU A 213 17.20 -10.67 -13.83
C GLU A 213 16.81 -10.97 -12.38
N LEU A 214 16.43 -9.94 -11.61
CA LEU A 214 16.00 -10.08 -10.22
C LEU A 214 14.57 -10.64 -10.12
N ASP A 215 13.70 -10.36 -11.09
CA ASP A 215 12.26 -10.68 -11.02
C ASP A 215 11.96 -12.15 -10.64
N PRO A 216 12.57 -13.18 -11.29
CA PRO A 216 12.32 -14.57 -10.95
C PRO A 216 12.81 -14.94 -9.54
N ILE A 217 13.95 -14.37 -9.12
CA ILE A 217 14.61 -14.69 -7.85
C ILE A 217 13.81 -14.10 -6.69
N LEU A 218 13.34 -12.86 -6.84
CA LEU A 218 12.46 -12.18 -5.89
C LEU A 218 11.13 -12.94 -5.73
N THR A 219 10.59 -13.47 -6.83
CA THR A 219 9.40 -14.34 -6.78
C THR A 219 9.68 -15.68 -6.10
N GLU A 220 10.83 -16.31 -6.34
CA GLU A 220 11.19 -17.58 -5.70
C GLU A 220 11.34 -17.42 -4.18
N VAL A 221 12.02 -16.37 -3.71
CA VAL A 221 12.21 -16.08 -2.28
C VAL A 221 10.89 -15.83 -1.56
N THR A 222 10.01 -15.00 -2.15
CA THR A 222 8.68 -14.74 -1.54
C THR A 222 7.84 -16.00 -1.48
N LEU A 223 7.91 -16.86 -2.50
CA LEU A 223 7.24 -18.16 -2.48
C LEU A 223 7.83 -19.10 -1.41
N MET A 224 9.15 -19.17 -1.27
CA MET A 224 9.81 -19.96 -0.21
C MET A 224 9.35 -19.52 1.19
N ASN A 225 9.28 -18.20 1.44
CA ASN A 225 8.79 -17.68 2.71
C ASN A 225 7.30 -18.02 2.93
N ALA A 226 6.46 -17.85 1.90
CA ALA A 226 5.04 -18.15 1.99
C ALA A 226 4.77 -19.62 2.32
N ARG A 227 5.52 -20.55 1.72
CA ARG A 227 5.41 -21.99 2.00
C ARG A 227 5.86 -22.32 3.42
N SER A 228 6.91 -21.67 3.89
CA SER A 228 7.43 -21.83 5.25
C SER A 228 6.41 -21.37 6.30
N GLU A 229 5.78 -20.21 6.09
CA GLU A 229 4.73 -19.67 6.96
C GLU A 229 3.48 -20.55 6.99
N LEU A 230 3.07 -21.11 5.85
CA LEU A 230 1.96 -22.06 5.79
C LEU A 230 2.26 -23.32 6.61
N TYR A 231 3.47 -23.86 6.49
CA TYR A 231 3.92 -25.01 7.26
C TYR A 231 3.95 -24.72 8.77
N LEU A 232 4.56 -23.60 9.19
CA LEU A 232 4.63 -23.21 10.60
C LEU A 232 3.23 -23.00 11.19
N ARG A 233 2.29 -22.43 10.42
CA ARG A 233 0.88 -22.28 10.84
C ARG A 233 0.19 -23.63 10.99
N PHE A 234 0.40 -24.54 10.05
CA PHE A 234 -0.12 -25.91 10.14
C PHE A 234 0.37 -26.59 11.44
N ILE A 235 1.67 -26.52 11.71
CA ILE A 235 2.27 -27.08 12.93
C ILE A 235 1.69 -26.41 14.19
N LYS A 236 1.63 -25.08 14.21
CA LYS A 236 1.06 -24.31 15.33
C LYS A 236 -0.36 -24.78 15.64
N ARG A 237 -1.21 -24.89 14.62
CA ARG A 237 -2.61 -25.31 14.78
C ARG A 237 -2.73 -26.74 15.33
N ARG A 238 -1.88 -27.65 14.87
CA ARG A 238 -1.87 -29.05 15.35
C ARG A 238 -1.48 -29.15 16.82
N ILE A 239 -0.42 -28.44 17.24
CA ILE A 239 0.03 -28.45 18.64
C ILE A 239 -1.00 -27.78 19.56
N ILE A 240 -1.55 -26.61 19.17
CA ILE A 240 -2.58 -25.93 19.97
C ILE A 240 -3.79 -26.85 20.18
N SER A 241 -4.25 -27.53 19.12
CA SER A 241 -5.37 -28.46 19.23
C SER A 241 -5.09 -29.62 20.21
N ASP A 242 -3.86 -30.13 20.28
CA ASP A 242 -3.49 -31.19 21.23
C ASP A 242 -3.41 -30.65 22.67
N PHE A 243 -2.82 -29.46 22.86
CA PHE A 243 -2.76 -28.79 24.16
C PHE A 243 -4.14 -28.41 24.69
N GLU A 244 -5.06 -27.91 23.87
CA GLU A 244 -6.43 -27.54 24.30
C GLU A 244 -7.18 -28.72 24.93
N VAL A 245 -6.99 -29.93 24.41
CA VAL A 245 -7.63 -31.14 24.95
C VAL A 245 -6.86 -31.65 26.18
N GLY A 246 -5.52 -31.71 26.08
CA GLY A 246 -4.64 -32.18 27.17
C GLY A 246 -4.71 -31.31 28.43
N ASP A 247 -4.83 -30.00 28.26
CA ASP A 247 -4.84 -29.00 29.33
C ASP A 247 -6.27 -28.60 29.77
N SER A 248 -7.29 -29.32 29.33
CA SER A 248 -8.70 -29.00 29.63
C SER A 248 -9.00 -28.86 31.13
N MET A 249 -8.27 -29.59 31.98
CA MET A 249 -8.35 -29.54 33.45
C MET A 249 -7.09 -28.92 34.09
N ALA A 250 -6.12 -28.44 33.31
CA ALA A 250 -4.88 -27.87 33.80
C ALA A 250 -5.06 -26.41 34.27
N SER A 251 -4.17 -25.95 35.15
CA SER A 251 -4.19 -24.57 35.63
C SER A 251 -3.76 -23.59 34.53
N GLU A 252 -4.15 -22.33 34.68
CA GLU A 252 -3.86 -21.29 33.68
C GLU A 252 -2.35 -21.06 33.53
N GLU A 253 -1.55 -21.30 34.57
CA GLU A 253 -0.09 -21.20 34.49
C GLU A 253 0.50 -22.23 33.52
N VAL A 254 -0.01 -23.46 33.52
CA VAL A 254 0.46 -24.55 32.63
C VAL A 254 0.13 -24.23 31.18
N LYS A 255 -1.08 -23.73 30.91
CA LYS A 255 -1.49 -23.30 29.57
C LYS A 255 -0.59 -22.18 29.02
N GLN A 256 -0.27 -21.19 29.86
CA GLN A 256 0.65 -20.13 29.49
C GLN A 256 2.07 -20.65 29.25
N GLU A 257 2.53 -21.65 30.01
CA GLU A 257 3.84 -22.26 29.82
C GLU A 257 3.92 -23.03 28.50
N HIS A 258 2.92 -23.85 28.18
CA HIS A 258 2.81 -24.55 26.90
C HIS A 258 2.76 -23.60 25.71
N GLN A 259 2.01 -22.50 25.83
CA GLN A 259 1.97 -21.45 24.80
C GLN A 259 3.37 -20.83 24.59
N LYS A 260 4.10 -20.51 25.67
CA LYS A 260 5.47 -19.99 25.59
C LYS A 260 6.44 -20.99 24.95
N TYR A 261 6.31 -22.29 25.24
CA TYR A 261 7.13 -23.31 24.61
C TYR A 261 6.87 -23.41 23.11
N LEU A 262 5.60 -23.36 22.70
CA LEU A 262 5.22 -23.37 21.28
C LEU A 262 5.75 -22.14 20.54
N ASP A 263 5.55 -20.94 21.09
CA ASP A 263 6.05 -19.72 20.47
C ASP A 263 7.58 -19.71 20.41
N LYS A 264 8.27 -20.24 21.43
CA LYS A 264 9.73 -20.40 21.40
C LYS A 264 10.17 -21.40 20.32
N LEU A 265 9.47 -22.51 20.15
CA LEU A 265 9.80 -23.52 19.14
C LEU A 265 9.67 -22.94 17.73
N LEU A 266 8.56 -22.26 17.43
CA LEU A 266 8.27 -21.79 16.07
C LEU A 266 8.98 -20.48 15.71
N ASN A 267 9.05 -19.52 16.63
CA ASN A 267 9.65 -18.21 16.32
C ASN A 267 11.19 -18.26 16.30
N ASN A 268 11.81 -19.20 17.04
CA ASN A 268 13.26 -19.30 17.14
C ASN A 268 13.87 -20.51 16.41
N CYS A 269 13.06 -21.28 15.66
CA CYS A 269 13.60 -22.34 14.82
C CYS A 269 14.50 -21.78 13.71
N LEU A 270 15.38 -22.62 13.18
CA LEU A 270 16.29 -22.21 12.11
C LEU A 270 15.50 -21.81 10.86
N LEU A 271 14.43 -22.53 10.52
CA LEU A 271 13.55 -22.20 9.40
C LEU A 271 13.10 -20.73 9.44
N SER A 272 12.53 -20.29 10.56
CA SER A 272 12.06 -18.91 10.73
C SER A 272 13.18 -17.89 10.58
N ARG A 273 14.35 -18.17 11.18
CA ARG A 273 15.52 -17.28 11.10
C ARG A 273 16.07 -17.18 9.68
N THR A 274 16.25 -18.30 9.00
CA THR A 274 16.75 -18.36 7.62
C THR A 274 15.79 -17.63 6.67
N MET A 275 14.48 -17.80 6.83
CA MET A 275 13.50 -17.11 6.00
C MET A 275 13.46 -15.60 6.28
N GLN A 276 13.58 -15.18 7.55
CA GLN A 276 13.71 -13.77 7.92
C GLN A 276 14.98 -13.13 7.30
N GLU A 277 16.11 -13.84 7.28
CA GLU A 277 17.34 -13.36 6.65
C GLU A 277 17.17 -13.20 5.13
N LEU A 278 16.58 -14.19 4.45
CA LEU A 278 16.29 -14.11 3.00
C LEU A 278 15.34 -12.94 2.68
N ILE A 279 14.31 -12.74 3.49
CA ILE A 279 13.37 -11.61 3.36
C ILE A 279 14.07 -10.28 3.61
N GLY A 280 15.00 -10.21 4.56
CA GLY A 280 15.82 -9.02 4.79
C GLY A 280 16.59 -8.58 3.54
N TYR A 281 17.24 -9.52 2.84
CA TYR A 281 17.90 -9.23 1.56
C TYR A 281 16.90 -8.88 0.45
N TYR A 282 15.75 -9.57 0.41
CA TYR A 282 14.69 -9.33 -0.57
C TYR A 282 14.20 -7.89 -0.52
N ILE A 283 13.95 -7.33 0.67
CA ILE A 283 13.38 -5.97 0.81
C ILE A 283 14.24 -4.94 0.08
N THR A 284 15.57 -4.98 0.27
CA THR A 284 16.49 -4.06 -0.41
C THR A 284 16.55 -4.30 -1.93
N MET A 285 16.54 -5.55 -2.37
CA MET A 285 16.57 -5.87 -3.80
C MET A 285 15.25 -5.51 -4.51
N GLU A 286 14.13 -5.67 -3.83
CA GLU A 286 12.80 -5.29 -4.29
C GLU A 286 12.65 -3.76 -4.40
N GLU A 287 13.17 -3.01 -3.43
CA GLU A 287 13.25 -1.55 -3.47
C GLU A 287 14.05 -1.09 -4.70
N TYR A 288 15.24 -1.65 -4.90
CA TYR A 288 16.06 -1.35 -6.08
C TYR A 288 15.35 -1.70 -7.39
N PHE A 289 14.74 -2.89 -7.45
CA PHE A 289 13.97 -3.33 -8.61
C PHE A 289 12.85 -2.34 -8.94
N MET A 290 12.10 -1.89 -7.93
CA MET A 290 11.01 -0.94 -8.10
C MET A 290 11.54 0.37 -8.69
N ARG A 291 12.55 0.98 -8.05
CA ARG A 291 13.10 2.28 -8.44
C ARG A 291 13.67 2.27 -9.86
N GLU A 292 14.51 1.29 -10.21
CA GLU A 292 15.09 1.25 -11.56
C GLU A 292 14.03 0.95 -12.63
N THR A 293 12.99 0.17 -12.31
CA THR A 293 11.90 -0.12 -13.26
C THR A 293 10.98 1.09 -13.44
N VAL A 294 10.68 1.84 -12.37
CA VAL A 294 9.95 3.11 -12.42
C VAL A 294 10.73 4.14 -13.24
N ASN A 295 12.03 4.31 -12.97
CA ASN A 295 12.90 5.19 -13.76
C ASN A 295 12.91 4.82 -15.25
N LYS A 296 12.93 3.52 -15.56
CA LYS A 296 12.85 3.05 -16.95
C LYS A 296 11.48 3.34 -17.58
N ALA A 297 10.38 3.16 -16.85
CA ALA A 297 9.04 3.49 -17.33
C ALA A 297 8.91 4.99 -17.62
N VAL A 298 9.41 5.85 -16.72
CA VAL A 298 9.47 7.30 -16.91
C VAL A 298 10.31 7.68 -18.15
N ALA A 299 11.45 7.02 -18.36
CA ALA A 299 12.30 7.28 -19.53
C ALA A 299 11.68 6.82 -20.85
N MET A 300 10.75 5.86 -20.81
CA MET A 300 10.02 5.34 -21.96
C MET A 300 8.61 5.95 -22.08
N ASP A 301 8.33 7.06 -21.39
CA ASP A 301 7.03 7.73 -21.40
C ASP A 301 6.58 8.08 -22.82
N MET A 302 5.38 7.62 -23.18
CA MET A 302 4.78 7.88 -24.48
C MET A 302 3.45 8.62 -24.33
N TYR A 303 3.26 9.64 -25.16
CA TYR A 303 2.00 10.34 -25.31
C TYR A 303 1.38 10.03 -26.67
N GLU A 304 0.16 9.49 -26.66
CA GLU A 304 -0.64 9.27 -27.87
C GLU A 304 -1.62 10.43 -28.07
N LYS A 305 -1.64 11.00 -29.29
CA LYS A 305 -2.53 12.13 -29.61
C LYS A 305 -3.99 11.74 -29.39
N GLY A 306 -4.70 12.56 -28.63
CA GLY A 306 -6.11 12.35 -28.28
C GLY A 306 -6.32 11.68 -26.92
N GLN A 307 -5.26 11.19 -26.28
CA GLN A 307 -5.31 10.82 -24.86
C GLN A 307 -5.11 12.05 -23.97
N LEU A 308 -5.61 11.97 -22.74
CA LEU A 308 -5.44 13.02 -21.73
C LEU A 308 -4.21 12.80 -20.86
N ILE A 309 -3.81 11.54 -20.67
CA ILE A 309 -2.66 11.13 -19.86
C ILE A 309 -1.59 10.45 -20.72
N SER A 310 -0.39 10.34 -20.18
CA SER A 310 0.71 9.58 -20.80
C SER A 310 0.82 8.18 -20.22
N SER A 311 1.49 7.26 -20.95
CA SER A 311 1.63 5.86 -20.55
C SER A 311 2.35 5.67 -19.20
N MET A 312 3.23 6.61 -18.85
CA MET A 312 4.02 6.59 -17.62
C MET A 312 3.17 6.45 -16.36
N VAL A 313 1.96 7.03 -16.31
CA VAL A 313 1.11 6.93 -15.13
C VAL A 313 0.71 5.47 -14.90
N ASP A 314 0.15 4.81 -15.91
CA ASP A 314 -0.29 3.42 -15.79
C ASP A 314 0.89 2.46 -15.55
N ASP A 315 2.01 2.68 -16.22
CA ASP A 315 3.22 1.86 -16.07
C ASP A 315 3.78 1.93 -14.63
N VAL A 316 3.89 3.13 -14.06
CA VAL A 316 4.41 3.32 -12.70
C VAL A 316 3.49 2.68 -11.66
N PHE A 317 2.18 2.89 -11.74
CA PHE A 317 1.24 2.26 -10.79
C PHE A 317 1.15 0.74 -10.97
N TYR A 318 1.34 0.23 -12.18
CA TYR A 318 1.46 -1.21 -12.42
C TYR A 318 2.69 -1.79 -11.71
N ILE A 319 3.85 -1.14 -11.82
CA ILE A 319 5.10 -1.57 -11.17
C ILE A 319 4.95 -1.56 -9.65
N VAL A 320 4.48 -0.45 -9.08
CA VAL A 320 4.25 -0.33 -7.63
C VAL A 320 3.29 -1.43 -7.13
N LYS A 321 2.17 -1.62 -7.83
CA LYS A 321 1.21 -2.68 -7.49
C LYS A 321 1.82 -4.08 -7.60
N LYS A 322 2.68 -4.34 -8.58
CA LYS A 322 3.40 -5.61 -8.74
C LYS A 322 4.31 -5.87 -7.54
N CYS A 323 5.12 -4.90 -7.14
CA CYS A 323 6.05 -5.06 -6.02
C CYS A 323 5.33 -5.27 -4.68
N ILE A 324 4.29 -4.47 -4.40
CA ILE A 324 3.47 -4.64 -3.19
C ILE A 324 2.74 -5.99 -3.24
N GLY A 325 2.18 -6.39 -4.39
CA GLY A 325 1.54 -7.70 -4.56
C GLY A 325 2.50 -8.88 -4.34
N ARG A 326 3.76 -8.76 -4.77
CA ARG A 326 4.80 -9.76 -4.50
C ARG A 326 5.14 -9.81 -3.01
N ALA A 327 5.31 -8.67 -2.36
CA ALA A 327 5.52 -8.61 -0.90
C ALA A 327 4.33 -9.18 -0.12
N LEU A 328 3.10 -8.92 -0.57
CA LEU A 328 1.87 -9.51 -0.02
C LEU A 328 1.90 -11.04 -0.12
N SER A 329 2.34 -11.58 -1.26
CA SER A 329 2.44 -13.02 -1.48
C SER A 329 3.46 -13.71 -0.57
N SER A 330 4.45 -12.96 -0.05
CA SER A 330 5.48 -13.49 0.85
C SER A 330 4.93 -14.02 2.16
N SER A 331 3.72 -13.61 2.56
CA SER A 331 3.19 -13.90 3.89
C SER A 331 4.10 -13.40 5.03
N SER A 332 4.77 -12.25 4.85
CA SER A 332 5.43 -11.51 5.94
C SER A 332 4.84 -10.10 6.09
N ILE A 333 4.32 -9.79 7.28
CA ILE A 333 3.75 -8.46 7.59
C ILE A 333 4.83 -7.38 7.54
N ASP A 334 6.01 -7.65 8.09
CA ASP A 334 7.10 -6.67 8.12
C ASP A 334 7.63 -6.40 6.69
N CYS A 335 7.68 -7.44 5.83
CA CYS A 335 8.01 -7.29 4.41
C CYS A 335 6.98 -6.43 3.68
N LEU A 336 5.69 -6.69 3.90
CA LEU A 336 4.60 -5.91 3.30
C LEU A 336 4.66 -4.44 3.73
N CYS A 337 4.81 -4.18 5.03
CA CYS A 337 4.92 -2.82 5.56
C CYS A 337 6.14 -2.08 4.99
N ALA A 338 7.31 -2.74 4.95
CA ALA A 338 8.50 -2.16 4.32
C ALA A 338 8.22 -1.80 2.86
N MET A 339 7.59 -2.70 2.10
CA MET A 339 7.33 -2.48 0.68
C MET A 339 6.27 -1.39 0.40
N ILE A 340 5.26 -1.26 1.26
CA ILE A 340 4.31 -0.13 1.22
C ILE A 340 5.06 1.20 1.47
N ASN A 341 5.96 1.23 2.44
CA ASN A 341 6.73 2.44 2.77
C ASN A 341 7.73 2.81 1.66
N HIS A 342 8.43 1.85 1.08
CA HIS A 342 9.30 2.09 -0.09
C HIS A 342 8.48 2.58 -1.29
N SER A 343 7.32 1.97 -1.56
CA SER A 343 6.41 2.42 -2.62
C SER A 343 5.90 3.84 -2.40
N THR A 344 5.56 4.17 -1.16
CA THR A 344 5.09 5.51 -0.77
C THR A 344 6.20 6.54 -0.97
N THR A 345 7.44 6.19 -0.60
CA THR A 345 8.63 7.03 -0.78
C THR A 345 8.95 7.25 -2.26
N GLU A 346 8.91 6.21 -3.07
CA GLU A 346 9.14 6.27 -4.53
C GLU A 346 8.14 7.20 -5.21
N LEU A 347 6.85 7.11 -4.83
CA LEU A 347 5.80 7.97 -5.35
C LEU A 347 5.93 9.42 -4.86
N GLU A 348 6.31 9.62 -3.60
CA GLU A 348 6.43 10.94 -2.99
C GLU A 348 7.67 11.73 -3.45
N SER A 349 8.81 11.04 -3.59
CA SER A 349 10.11 11.62 -3.91
C SER A 349 10.32 11.59 -5.41
N ASP A 350 10.75 10.44 -5.93
CA ASP A 350 11.37 10.34 -7.24
C ASP A 350 10.33 10.58 -8.35
N PHE A 351 9.17 9.94 -8.25
CA PHE A 351 8.13 10.10 -9.27
C PHE A 351 7.44 11.47 -9.23
N ARG A 352 7.15 12.00 -8.04
CA ARG A 352 6.60 13.36 -7.90
C ARG A 352 7.58 14.40 -8.41
N GLU A 353 8.89 14.23 -8.17
CA GLU A 353 9.93 15.13 -8.67
C GLU A 353 9.95 15.17 -10.20
N VAL A 354 9.75 14.05 -10.89
CA VAL A 354 9.60 14.02 -12.36
C VAL A 354 8.45 14.92 -12.82
N LEU A 355 7.27 14.77 -12.21
CA LEU A 355 6.09 15.56 -12.57
C LEU A 355 6.26 17.04 -12.19
N TYR A 356 6.84 17.32 -11.03
CA TYR A 356 7.18 18.67 -10.59
C TYR A 356 8.13 19.35 -11.58
N ASN A 357 9.19 18.65 -12.01
CA ASN A 357 10.15 19.20 -12.99
C ASN A 357 9.49 19.47 -14.34
N LYS A 358 8.57 18.61 -14.79
CA LYS A 358 7.76 18.86 -16.01
C LYS A 358 6.86 20.10 -15.85
N LEU A 359 6.19 20.28 -14.71
CA LEU A 359 5.36 21.48 -14.45
C LEU A 359 6.18 22.75 -14.25
N LYS A 360 7.38 22.65 -13.67
CA LYS A 360 8.28 23.77 -13.41
C LYS A 360 8.80 24.44 -14.69
N LEU A 361 8.78 23.73 -15.82
CA LEU A 361 9.05 24.34 -17.13
C LEU A 361 8.04 25.44 -17.48
N GLY A 362 6.85 25.40 -16.86
CA GLY A 362 5.80 26.39 -17.02
C GLY A 362 4.98 26.20 -18.30
N PHE A 363 3.82 26.85 -18.35
CA PHE A 363 3.02 26.89 -19.56
C PHE A 363 3.66 27.89 -20.55
N PRO A 364 3.94 27.49 -21.81
CA PRO A 364 4.59 28.36 -22.78
C PRO A 364 3.82 29.66 -23.00
N ALA A 365 4.52 30.80 -22.91
CA ALA A 365 3.95 32.09 -23.24
C ALA A 365 3.56 32.14 -24.71
N THR A 366 2.46 32.82 -25.04
CA THR A 366 2.12 33.12 -26.43
C THR A 366 3.13 34.13 -27.00
N THR A 367 3.45 34.06 -28.30
CA THR A 367 4.45 34.92 -28.97
C THR A 367 4.24 36.43 -28.72
N PHE A 368 3.00 36.85 -28.47
CA PHE A 368 2.63 38.22 -28.13
C PHE A 368 3.08 38.65 -26.71
N GLN A 369 3.13 37.71 -25.75
CA GLN A 369 3.61 37.97 -24.39
C GLN A 369 5.14 38.04 -24.33
N ASP A 370 5.87 37.24 -25.12
CA ASP A 370 7.33 37.36 -25.23
C ASP A 370 7.76 38.70 -25.84
N PHE A 371 6.95 39.23 -26.76
CA PHE A 371 7.10 40.58 -27.31
C PHE A 371 6.92 41.66 -26.23
N GLN A 372 5.90 41.55 -25.36
CA GLN A 372 5.70 42.49 -24.23
C GLN A 372 6.72 42.35 -23.11
N ARG A 373 7.32 41.16 -22.90
CA ARG A 373 8.33 40.91 -21.86
C ARG A 373 9.76 41.24 -22.29
N GLY A 374 9.99 41.66 -23.53
CA GLY A 374 11.30 42.09 -24.01
C GLY A 374 12.34 40.96 -24.07
N VAL A 375 11.90 39.72 -24.32
CA VAL A 375 12.79 38.56 -24.39
C VAL A 375 13.46 38.52 -25.76
N THR A 376 14.80 38.50 -25.79
CA THR A 376 15.65 38.56 -26.99
C THR A 376 15.30 37.48 -28.05
N SER A 377 14.69 36.38 -27.64
CA SER A 377 14.22 35.28 -28.50
C SER A 377 13.21 35.74 -29.55
N ALA A 378 12.24 36.59 -29.20
CA ALA A 378 11.21 37.07 -30.12
C ALA A 378 11.76 38.09 -31.12
N VAL A 379 12.70 38.94 -30.68
CA VAL A 379 13.42 39.89 -31.55
C VAL A 379 14.29 39.12 -32.55
N ASN A 380 14.95 38.05 -32.12
CA ASN A 380 15.76 37.20 -33.00
C ASN A 380 14.92 36.43 -34.03
N ILE A 381 13.71 35.96 -33.66
CA ILE A 381 12.77 35.31 -34.59
C ILE A 381 12.26 36.31 -35.64
N MET A 382 11.98 37.57 -35.28
CA MET A 382 11.64 38.61 -36.26
C MET A 382 12.82 39.03 -37.13
N HIS A 383 14.01 39.19 -36.55
CA HIS A 383 15.21 39.58 -37.30
C HIS A 383 15.62 38.52 -38.34
N SER A 384 15.49 37.23 -38.00
CA SER A 384 15.73 36.13 -38.94
C SER A 384 14.64 36.02 -40.01
N SER A 385 13.38 36.20 -39.63
CA SER A 385 12.23 36.13 -40.56
C SER A 385 12.22 37.28 -41.57
N LEU A 386 12.60 38.49 -41.16
CA LEU A 386 12.69 39.68 -42.03
C LEU A 386 13.90 39.62 -42.98
N GLN A 387 14.98 38.92 -42.64
CA GLN A 387 16.16 38.79 -43.51
C GLN A 387 16.11 37.61 -44.49
N GLN A 388 15.29 36.57 -44.26
CA GLN A 388 15.30 35.37 -45.11
C GLN A 388 13.97 34.93 -45.73
N GLY A 389 12.84 35.59 -45.50
CA GLY A 389 11.59 35.33 -46.24
C GLY A 389 11.06 33.89 -46.16
N LYS A 390 11.53 33.10 -45.19
CA LYS A 390 11.04 31.75 -44.87
C LYS A 390 10.56 31.74 -43.44
N PHE A 391 9.25 31.54 -43.26
CA PHE A 391 8.66 31.22 -41.97
C PHE A 391 9.17 29.83 -41.53
N ASP A 392 9.91 29.77 -40.42
CA ASP A 392 10.41 28.51 -39.87
C ASP A 392 9.30 27.88 -39.00
N THR A 393 8.51 26.97 -39.57
CA THR A 393 7.33 26.33 -38.94
C THR A 393 7.67 25.48 -37.71
N LYS A 394 8.95 25.09 -37.54
CA LYS A 394 9.42 24.26 -36.43
C LYS A 394 9.29 24.90 -35.04
N GLY A 395 9.38 26.23 -34.95
CA GLY A 395 9.22 26.95 -33.68
C GLY A 395 7.78 26.92 -33.14
N ILE A 396 6.80 26.91 -34.04
CA ILE A 396 5.37 26.90 -33.69
C ILE A 396 4.94 25.50 -33.24
N GLU A 397 5.38 24.45 -33.95
CA GLU A 397 5.16 23.05 -33.56
C GLU A 397 5.74 22.75 -32.17
N SER A 398 6.95 23.22 -31.87
CA SER A 398 7.57 23.04 -30.54
C SER A 398 6.81 23.75 -29.40
N THR A 399 6.08 24.83 -29.70
CA THR A 399 5.31 25.58 -28.70
C THR A 399 3.99 24.89 -28.39
N ASP A 400 3.31 24.36 -29.42
CA ASP A 400 2.08 23.59 -29.24
C ASP A 400 2.33 22.27 -28.50
N GLU A 401 3.43 21.57 -28.84
CA GLU A 401 3.89 20.38 -28.13
C GLU A 401 4.18 20.67 -26.66
N ALA A 402 4.82 21.80 -26.34
CA ALA A 402 5.09 22.19 -24.96
C ALA A 402 3.80 22.54 -24.18
N LYS A 403 2.80 23.17 -24.82
CA LYS A 403 1.47 23.41 -24.22
C LYS A 403 0.77 22.09 -23.93
N GLN A 404 0.71 21.18 -24.91
CA GLN A 404 0.12 19.86 -24.74
C GLN A 404 0.81 19.07 -23.64
N SER A 405 2.15 19.06 -23.62
CA SER A 405 2.94 18.41 -22.58
C SER A 405 2.60 18.94 -21.18
N PHE A 406 2.39 20.25 -21.03
CA PHE A 406 1.99 20.84 -19.75
C PHE A 406 0.59 20.39 -19.33
N LEU A 407 -0.40 20.42 -20.23
CA LEU A 407 -1.78 19.99 -19.95
C LEU A 407 -1.84 18.49 -19.60
N VAL A 408 -1.14 17.65 -20.36
CA VAL A 408 -1.01 16.21 -20.08
C VAL A 408 -0.35 15.98 -18.72
N THR A 409 0.65 16.78 -18.34
CA THR A 409 1.29 16.67 -17.02
C THR A 409 0.30 17.01 -15.89
N LEU A 410 -0.56 18.01 -16.06
CA LEU A 410 -1.62 18.30 -15.08
C LEU A 410 -2.58 17.12 -14.94
N ASN A 411 -3.04 16.55 -16.05
CA ASN A 411 -3.89 15.36 -16.05
C ASN A 411 -3.20 14.17 -15.36
N ASN A 412 -1.92 13.95 -15.66
CA ASN A 412 -1.12 12.91 -15.01
C ASN A 412 -1.08 13.10 -13.49
N VAL A 413 -0.82 14.32 -12.99
CA VAL A 413 -0.76 14.60 -11.54
C VAL A 413 -2.11 14.32 -10.86
N GLU A 414 -3.21 14.70 -11.50
CA GLU A 414 -4.57 14.44 -10.99
C GLU A 414 -4.86 12.94 -10.92
N VAL A 415 -4.65 12.20 -12.01
CA VAL A 415 -4.85 10.75 -12.06
C VAL A 415 -3.91 10.03 -11.09
N CYS A 416 -2.68 10.49 -10.90
CA CYS A 416 -1.77 9.95 -9.88
C CYS A 416 -2.34 10.08 -8.47
N SER A 417 -2.95 11.23 -8.13
CA SER A 417 -3.61 11.40 -6.82
C SER A 417 -4.75 10.40 -6.64
N GLU A 418 -5.56 10.17 -7.67
CA GLU A 418 -6.67 9.21 -7.61
C GLU A 418 -6.17 7.75 -7.53
N ASN A 419 -5.14 7.42 -8.29
CA ASN A 419 -4.53 6.10 -8.31
C ASN A 419 -3.88 5.74 -6.96
N ILE A 420 -3.25 6.70 -6.27
CA ILE A 420 -2.73 6.49 -4.89
C ILE A 420 -3.88 6.10 -3.95
N MET A 421 -5.00 6.83 -4.00
CA MET A 421 -6.15 6.54 -3.14
C MET A 421 -6.82 5.20 -3.49
N THR A 422 -6.87 4.85 -4.77
CA THR A 422 -7.39 3.55 -5.24
C THR A 422 -6.49 2.39 -4.82
N LEU A 423 -5.18 2.56 -4.93
CA LEU A 423 -4.19 1.60 -4.46
C LEU A 423 -4.34 1.39 -2.95
N LYS A 424 -4.40 2.47 -2.16
CA LYS A 424 -4.64 2.41 -0.71
C LYS A 424 -5.89 1.57 -0.37
N LYS A 425 -7.05 1.88 -0.97
CA LYS A 425 -8.31 1.15 -0.72
C LYS A 425 -8.20 -0.33 -1.09
N THR A 426 -7.51 -0.64 -2.18
CA THR A 426 -7.27 -2.03 -2.61
C THR A 426 -6.43 -2.78 -1.57
N LEU A 427 -5.36 -2.16 -1.09
CA LEU A 427 -4.49 -2.73 -0.06
C LEU A 427 -5.21 -2.90 1.28
N GLU A 428 -6.04 -1.96 1.71
CA GLU A 428 -6.89 -2.09 2.91
C GLU A 428 -7.79 -3.33 2.83
N SER A 429 -8.41 -3.55 1.66
CA SER A 429 -9.26 -4.72 1.40
C SER A 429 -8.46 -6.03 1.44
N ASP A 430 -7.31 -6.08 0.76
CA ASP A 430 -6.50 -7.28 0.65
C ASP A 430 -5.83 -7.65 1.98
N CYS A 431 -5.35 -6.65 2.74
CA CYS A 431 -4.83 -6.85 4.09
C CYS A 431 -5.91 -7.38 5.04
N SER A 432 -7.11 -6.80 5.00
CA SER A 432 -8.25 -7.24 5.82
C SER A 432 -8.62 -8.70 5.54
N LYS A 433 -8.62 -9.12 4.26
CA LYS A 433 -8.83 -10.53 3.88
C LYS A 433 -7.75 -11.44 4.44
N LEU A 434 -6.48 -11.07 4.34
CA LEU A 434 -5.38 -11.88 4.89
C LEU A 434 -5.48 -12.01 6.40
N LEU A 435 -5.68 -10.91 7.12
CA LEU A 435 -5.79 -10.91 8.57
C LEU A 435 -6.97 -11.78 9.05
N SER A 436 -8.10 -11.77 8.32
CA SER A 436 -9.24 -12.66 8.60
C SER A 436 -8.93 -14.16 8.47
N GLN A 437 -7.89 -14.53 7.70
CA GLN A 437 -7.42 -15.91 7.55
C GLN A 437 -6.40 -16.32 8.65
N GLY A 438 -6.31 -15.54 9.73
CA GLY A 438 -5.36 -15.77 10.83
C GLY A 438 -3.92 -15.43 10.45
N PHE A 439 -3.73 -14.50 9.52
CA PHE A 439 -2.42 -13.99 9.15
C PHE A 439 -2.02 -12.80 10.04
N GLY A 440 -0.77 -12.74 10.49
CA GLY A 440 -0.28 -11.65 11.34
C GLY A 440 -0.69 -11.76 12.82
N GLY A 441 0.14 -11.25 13.72
CA GLY A 441 -0.16 -11.16 15.15
C GLY A 441 -1.13 -10.01 15.50
N GLU A 442 -1.45 -9.83 16.77
CA GLU A 442 -2.39 -8.78 17.25
C GLU A 442 -2.03 -7.36 16.80
N GLN A 443 -0.74 -7.08 16.56
CA GLN A 443 -0.25 -5.76 16.13
C GLN A 443 -0.19 -5.58 14.61
N ALA A 444 -0.51 -6.61 13.82
CA ALA A 444 -0.37 -6.57 12.37
C ALA A 444 -1.27 -5.52 11.72
N GLN A 445 -2.53 -5.43 12.16
CA GLN A 445 -3.48 -4.42 11.68
C GLN A 445 -2.96 -3.00 11.92
N ALA A 446 -2.52 -2.70 13.16
CA ALA A 446 -2.02 -1.37 13.52
C ALA A 446 -0.79 -0.95 12.71
N LYS A 447 0.14 -1.89 12.45
CA LYS A 447 1.31 -1.63 11.59
C LYS A 447 0.90 -1.28 10.16
N ILE A 448 -0.03 -2.04 9.59
CA ILE A 448 -0.52 -1.83 8.22
C ILE A 448 -1.26 -0.49 8.12
N ASP A 449 -2.16 -0.20 9.07
CA ASP A 449 -2.92 1.04 9.10
C ASP A 449 -2.00 2.27 9.17
N SER A 450 -0.91 2.17 9.95
CA SER A 450 0.11 3.24 10.01
C SER A 450 0.74 3.49 8.64
N CYS A 451 1.14 2.44 7.91
CA CYS A 451 1.78 2.59 6.59
C CYS A 451 0.80 3.13 5.53
N LEU A 452 -0.47 2.70 5.58
CA LEU A 452 -1.51 3.15 4.65
C LEU A 452 -2.01 4.58 4.93
N SER A 453 -1.77 5.11 6.14
CA SER A 453 -2.03 6.52 6.45
C SER A 453 -1.12 7.43 5.62
N ASP A 454 0.16 7.08 5.47
CA ASP A 454 1.15 7.88 4.76
C ASP A 454 0.82 8.04 3.27
N MET A 455 0.23 7.00 2.64
CA MET A 455 -0.25 7.09 1.24
C MET A 455 -1.30 8.19 1.04
N ALA A 456 -2.19 8.41 2.02
CA ALA A 456 -3.17 9.48 1.93
C ALA A 456 -2.50 10.87 2.01
N ALA A 457 -1.43 10.99 2.80
CA ALA A 457 -0.63 12.21 2.85
C ALA A 457 0.08 12.47 1.50
N VAL A 458 0.61 11.43 0.84
CA VAL A 458 1.20 11.56 -0.51
C VAL A 458 0.15 11.99 -1.53
N SER A 459 -1.06 11.42 -1.50
CA SER A 459 -2.15 11.90 -2.38
C SER A 459 -2.42 13.39 -2.21
N ASN A 460 -2.37 13.93 -0.99
CA ASN A 460 -2.56 15.37 -0.77
C ASN A 460 -1.39 16.19 -1.37
N LYS A 461 -0.14 15.71 -1.28
CA LYS A 461 1.02 16.37 -1.91
C LYS A 461 0.91 16.44 -3.44
N PHE A 462 0.25 15.47 -4.08
CA PHE A 462 -0.07 15.53 -5.52
C PHE A 462 -1.18 16.54 -5.82
N ARG A 463 -2.21 16.66 -4.96
CA ARG A 463 -3.24 17.70 -5.08
C ARG A 463 -2.66 19.10 -4.91
N ASP A 464 -1.74 19.29 -3.98
CA ASP A 464 -1.02 20.56 -3.81
C ASP A 464 -0.21 20.92 -5.06
N LEU A 465 0.51 19.94 -5.63
CA LEU A 465 1.24 20.10 -6.89
C LEU A 465 0.32 20.45 -8.07
N LEU A 466 -0.86 19.81 -8.14
CA LEU A 466 -1.87 20.14 -9.14
C LEU A 466 -2.36 21.58 -9.00
N GLN A 467 -2.63 22.02 -7.76
CA GLN A 467 -3.08 23.38 -7.48
C GLN A 467 -2.01 24.42 -7.84
N GLU A 468 -0.73 24.14 -7.58
CA GLU A 468 0.40 24.95 -8.02
C GLU A 468 0.45 25.06 -9.55
N GLY A 469 0.34 23.94 -10.26
CA GLY A 469 0.32 23.90 -11.73
C GLY A 469 -0.86 24.66 -12.34
N LEU A 470 -2.06 24.56 -11.74
CA LEU A 470 -3.24 25.30 -12.18
C LEU A 470 -3.13 26.81 -11.93
N ASN A 471 -2.53 27.21 -10.81
CA ASN A 471 -2.26 28.61 -10.53
C ASN A 471 -1.26 29.21 -11.52
N GLU A 472 -0.24 28.45 -11.93
CA GLU A 472 0.71 28.83 -12.97
C GLU A 472 0.00 28.96 -14.32
N LEU A 473 -0.84 27.99 -14.73
CA LEU A 473 -1.63 28.07 -15.96
C LEU A 473 -2.54 29.29 -15.99
N ASN A 474 -3.24 29.55 -14.88
CA ASN A 474 -4.12 30.71 -14.77
C ASN A 474 -3.32 32.02 -14.84
N SER A 475 -2.12 32.08 -14.25
CA SER A 475 -1.28 33.29 -14.22
C SER A 475 -0.59 33.58 -15.55
N SER A 476 -0.20 32.53 -16.29
CA SER A 476 0.56 32.62 -17.54
C SER A 476 -0.34 32.71 -18.78
N ALA A 477 -1.45 31.95 -18.82
CA ALA A 477 -2.31 31.86 -19.99
C ALA A 477 -3.61 32.68 -19.84
N ILE A 478 -4.36 32.50 -18.75
CA ILE A 478 -5.70 33.11 -18.61
C ILE A 478 -5.60 34.58 -18.24
N LYS A 479 -4.90 34.90 -17.15
CA LYS A 479 -4.84 36.26 -16.59
C LYS A 479 -4.37 37.33 -17.57
N PRO A 480 -3.34 37.10 -18.39
CA PRO A 480 -2.86 38.10 -19.33
C PRO A 480 -3.83 38.38 -20.49
N GLN A 481 -4.73 37.46 -20.81
CA GLN A 481 -5.78 37.64 -21.83
C GLN A 481 -7.03 38.29 -21.23
N VAL A 482 -7.49 37.77 -20.09
CA VAL A 482 -8.71 38.24 -19.42
C VAL A 482 -8.58 39.69 -18.92
N LYS A 483 -7.42 40.07 -18.39
CA LYS A 483 -7.23 41.40 -17.79
C LYS A 483 -7.37 42.55 -18.81
N PRO A 484 -6.74 42.52 -20.00
CA PRO A 484 -7.02 43.49 -21.07
C PRO A 484 -8.49 43.59 -21.44
N TRP A 485 -9.21 42.47 -21.58
CA TRP A 485 -10.63 42.49 -21.93
C TRP A 485 -11.50 43.14 -20.85
N ILE A 486 -11.17 42.93 -19.58
CA ILE A 486 -11.83 43.61 -18.46
C ILE A 486 -11.47 45.11 -18.46
N ASN A 487 -10.22 45.47 -18.76
CA ASN A 487 -9.82 46.89 -18.82
C ASN A 487 -10.53 47.69 -19.91
N LEU A 488 -11.09 47.04 -20.95
CA LEU A 488 -11.92 47.72 -21.95
C LEU A 488 -13.16 48.36 -21.33
N PHE A 489 -13.64 47.85 -20.18
CA PHE A 489 -14.71 48.47 -19.41
C PHE A 489 -14.39 49.94 -19.05
N LEU A 490 -13.13 50.28 -18.76
CA LEU A 490 -12.72 51.67 -18.47
C LEU A 490 -12.87 52.61 -19.67
N SER A 491 -12.98 52.06 -20.88
CA SER A 491 -13.16 52.83 -22.11
C SER A 491 -14.62 53.04 -22.47
N VAL A 492 -15.55 52.34 -21.80
CA VAL A 492 -16.99 52.51 -21.97
C VAL A 492 -17.48 53.57 -20.98
N SER A 493 -18.25 54.55 -21.46
CA SER A 493 -18.85 55.53 -20.57
C SER A 493 -19.99 54.89 -19.79
N HIS A 494 -19.95 54.99 -18.46
CA HIS A 494 -21.09 54.74 -17.57
C HIS A 494 -21.68 56.05 -17.01
N ASN A 495 -21.29 57.20 -17.54
CA ASN A 495 -21.94 58.48 -17.26
C ASN A 495 -22.89 58.80 -18.42
N ILE A 496 -23.97 58.03 -18.51
CA ILE A 496 -24.86 58.01 -19.68
C ILE A 496 -26.23 58.60 -19.41
N GLU A 497 -26.85 59.12 -20.48
CA GLU A 497 -28.23 59.61 -20.55
C GLU A 497 -29.16 58.57 -21.22
N GLU A 498 -30.47 58.89 -21.35
CA GLU A 498 -31.47 57.95 -21.86
C GLU A 498 -31.20 57.51 -23.32
N GLU A 499 -30.71 58.42 -24.18
CA GLU A 499 -30.38 58.10 -25.58
C GLU A 499 -29.26 57.04 -25.66
N GLU A 500 -28.15 57.27 -24.96
CA GLU A 500 -27.01 56.34 -24.90
C GLU A 500 -27.38 55.02 -24.21
N PHE A 501 -28.26 55.05 -23.21
CA PHE A 501 -28.77 53.84 -22.56
C PHE A 501 -29.58 52.96 -23.53
N ASN A 502 -30.44 53.57 -24.35
CA ASN A 502 -31.19 52.85 -25.38
C ASN A 502 -30.26 52.29 -26.48
N ASP A 503 -29.22 53.04 -26.85
CA ASP A 503 -28.21 52.58 -27.81
C ASP A 503 -27.43 51.37 -27.27
N TYR A 504 -27.08 51.35 -25.99
CA TYR A 504 -26.42 50.22 -25.33
C TYR A 504 -27.34 49.00 -25.18
N GLU A 505 -28.65 49.20 -25.00
CA GLU A 505 -29.62 48.08 -25.02
C GLU A 505 -29.70 47.41 -26.38
N ALA A 506 -29.59 48.20 -27.46
CA ALA A 506 -29.59 47.67 -28.83
C ALA A 506 -28.24 47.05 -29.20
N ASN A 507 -27.13 47.67 -28.78
CA ASN A 507 -25.76 47.24 -29.09
C ASN A 507 -24.90 47.26 -27.82
N ASP A 508 -24.76 46.11 -27.18
CA ASP A 508 -23.96 45.98 -25.97
C ASP A 508 -22.48 46.39 -26.20
N PRO A 509 -21.95 47.35 -25.43
CA PRO A 509 -20.63 47.92 -25.70
C PRO A 509 -19.46 47.06 -25.18
N TRP A 510 -19.70 46.03 -24.35
CA TRP A 510 -18.62 45.33 -23.66
C TRP A 510 -18.91 43.88 -23.25
N VAL A 511 -19.95 43.62 -22.45
CA VAL A 511 -20.10 42.32 -21.75
C VAL A 511 -20.33 41.15 -22.72
N GLN A 512 -21.05 41.34 -23.82
CA GLN A 512 -21.31 40.28 -24.79
C GLN A 512 -20.01 39.85 -25.47
N GLN A 513 -19.20 40.81 -25.93
CA GLN A 513 -17.89 40.52 -26.52
C GLN A 513 -16.94 39.90 -25.48
N PHE A 514 -17.00 40.36 -24.23
CA PHE A 514 -16.22 39.78 -23.15
C PHE A 514 -16.57 38.31 -22.89
N ILE A 515 -17.87 37.97 -22.86
CA ILE A 515 -18.34 36.59 -22.71
C ILE A 515 -17.84 35.71 -23.87
N VAL A 516 -17.96 36.16 -25.11
CA VAL A 516 -17.47 35.42 -26.29
C VAL A 516 -15.96 35.15 -26.19
N ASN A 517 -15.18 36.14 -25.76
CA ASN A 517 -13.73 35.97 -25.58
C ASN A 517 -13.41 34.94 -24.48
N LEU A 518 -14.16 34.93 -23.37
CA LEU A 518 -14.02 33.93 -22.31
C LEU A 518 -14.37 32.52 -22.79
N GLU A 519 -15.47 32.37 -23.53
CA GLU A 519 -15.90 31.09 -24.12
C GLU A 519 -14.81 30.51 -25.03
N GLN A 520 -14.29 31.34 -25.94
CA GLN A 520 -13.24 30.93 -26.86
C GLN A 520 -11.97 30.49 -26.13
N GLN A 521 -11.53 31.27 -25.13
CA GLN A 521 -10.32 30.96 -24.38
C GLN A 521 -10.44 29.65 -23.60
N MET A 522 -11.60 29.39 -22.98
CA MET A 522 -11.81 28.16 -22.20
C MET A 522 -12.01 26.95 -23.11
N ALA A 523 -12.61 27.12 -24.29
CA ALA A 523 -12.77 26.04 -25.26
C ALA A 523 -11.43 25.43 -25.70
N GLU A 524 -10.35 26.22 -25.77
CA GLU A 524 -9.00 25.75 -26.09
C GLU A 524 -8.47 24.71 -25.08
N PHE A 525 -8.82 24.85 -23.80
CA PHE A 525 -8.38 23.93 -22.74
C PHE A 525 -9.29 22.72 -22.57
N LYS A 526 -10.55 22.80 -23.03
CA LYS A 526 -11.55 21.76 -22.81
C LYS A 526 -11.19 20.41 -23.43
N ALA A 527 -10.49 20.41 -24.57
CA ALA A 527 -10.06 19.19 -25.24
C ALA A 527 -8.83 18.54 -24.60
N GLY A 528 -7.99 19.32 -23.92
CA GLY A 528 -6.70 18.87 -23.37
C GLY A 528 -6.70 18.60 -21.87
N LEU A 529 -7.78 18.91 -21.14
CA LEU A 529 -7.88 18.76 -19.69
C LEU A 529 -8.94 17.73 -19.30
N SER A 530 -8.71 17.02 -18.20
CA SER A 530 -9.75 16.21 -17.56
C SER A 530 -10.90 17.10 -17.06
N PRO A 531 -12.14 16.57 -16.95
CA PRO A 531 -13.29 17.36 -16.48
C PRO A 531 -13.05 18.01 -15.10
N VAL A 532 -12.38 17.29 -14.20
CA VAL A 532 -12.06 17.77 -12.84
C VAL A 532 -11.12 18.97 -12.89
N ILE A 533 -10.09 18.90 -13.74
CA ILE A 533 -9.12 19.98 -13.89
C ILE A 533 -9.75 21.17 -14.61
N TYR A 534 -10.56 20.92 -15.64
CA TYR A 534 -11.28 21.96 -16.37
C TYR A 534 -12.24 22.75 -15.46
N ASP A 535 -12.99 22.06 -14.60
CA ASP A 535 -13.87 22.69 -13.61
C ASP A 535 -13.08 23.55 -12.61
N SER A 536 -11.91 23.04 -12.17
CA SER A 536 -11.01 23.77 -11.27
C SER A 536 -10.43 25.02 -11.94
N LEU A 537 -10.02 24.93 -13.21
CA LEU A 537 -9.54 26.06 -13.99
C LEU A 537 -10.64 27.11 -14.21
N THR A 538 -11.87 26.66 -14.51
CA THR A 538 -13.05 27.54 -14.64
C THR A 538 -13.33 28.28 -13.33
N SER A 539 -13.14 27.62 -12.18
CA SER A 539 -13.25 28.24 -10.86
C SER A 539 -12.21 29.34 -10.64
N LEU A 540 -10.94 29.10 -11.03
CA LEU A 540 -9.87 30.10 -10.96
C LEU A 540 -10.14 31.29 -11.89
N MET A 541 -10.55 31.03 -13.13
CA MET A 541 -10.95 32.07 -14.08
C MET A 541 -12.11 32.92 -13.54
N THR A 542 -13.15 32.28 -13.00
CA THR A 542 -14.32 32.97 -12.42
C THR A 542 -13.90 33.91 -11.26
N SER A 543 -13.02 33.43 -10.37
CA SER A 543 -12.46 34.25 -9.29
C SER A 543 -11.62 35.41 -9.82
N LEU A 544 -10.81 35.17 -10.85
CA LEU A 544 -10.01 36.22 -11.49
C LEU A 544 -10.91 37.31 -12.08
N VAL A 545 -11.96 36.93 -12.81
CA VAL A 545 -12.91 37.86 -13.42
C VAL A 545 -13.56 38.74 -12.35
N ALA A 546 -14.05 38.16 -11.26
CA ALA A 546 -14.64 38.93 -10.17
C ALA A 546 -13.65 39.94 -9.56
N ILE A 547 -12.41 39.51 -9.28
CA ILE A 547 -11.38 40.36 -8.67
C ILE A 547 -10.93 41.50 -9.60
N GLU A 548 -10.70 41.22 -10.88
CA GLU A 548 -10.24 42.25 -11.82
C GLU A 548 -11.37 43.21 -12.21
N LEU A 549 -12.61 42.73 -12.32
CA LEU A 549 -13.77 43.58 -12.57
C LEU A 549 -14.01 44.53 -11.40
N GLU A 550 -13.92 44.06 -10.15
CA GLU A 550 -14.05 44.92 -8.96
C GLU A 550 -13.04 46.08 -8.99
N LYS A 551 -11.78 45.81 -9.36
CA LYS A 551 -10.73 46.84 -9.47
C LYS A 551 -11.02 47.88 -10.54
N VAL A 552 -11.66 47.48 -11.63
CA VAL A 552 -11.99 48.36 -12.76
C VAL A 552 -13.22 49.20 -12.46
N VAL A 553 -14.24 48.61 -11.83
CA VAL A 553 -15.42 49.34 -11.33
C VAL A 553 -15.00 50.44 -10.34
N LEU A 554 -14.10 50.14 -9.40
CA LEU A 554 -13.59 51.13 -8.43
C LEU A 554 -12.80 52.30 -9.05
N LYS A 555 -12.43 52.22 -10.33
CA LYS A 555 -11.75 53.29 -11.08
C LYS A 555 -12.69 54.05 -12.03
N SER A 556 -13.95 53.60 -12.12
CA SER A 556 -14.95 54.13 -13.03
C SER A 556 -15.84 55.15 -12.32
N THR A 557 -16.65 55.87 -13.09
CA THR A 557 -17.64 56.82 -12.56
C THR A 557 -18.98 56.53 -13.21
N PHE A 558 -20.07 56.73 -12.46
CA PHE A 558 -21.40 56.28 -12.86
C PHE A 558 -22.45 57.39 -12.73
N SER A 559 -23.35 57.48 -13.72
CA SER A 559 -24.67 58.09 -13.57
C SER A 559 -25.67 57.07 -13.00
N ARG A 560 -26.92 57.49 -12.69
CA ARG A 560 -27.98 56.57 -12.25
C ARG A 560 -28.30 55.49 -13.30
N LEU A 561 -28.35 55.88 -14.58
CA LEU A 561 -28.55 54.96 -15.71
C LEU A 561 -27.32 54.10 -15.96
N GLY A 562 -26.11 54.64 -15.75
CA GLY A 562 -24.88 53.87 -15.77
C GLY A 562 -24.81 52.78 -14.70
N GLY A 563 -25.29 53.05 -13.48
CA GLY A 563 -25.43 52.04 -12.43
C GLY A 563 -26.41 50.93 -12.81
N LEU A 564 -27.49 51.27 -13.52
CA LEU A 564 -28.46 50.28 -14.04
C LEU A 564 -27.85 49.44 -15.17
N GLN A 565 -27.09 50.07 -16.06
CA GLN A 565 -26.35 49.40 -17.13
C GLN A 565 -25.32 48.41 -16.56
N PHE A 566 -24.50 48.85 -15.58
CA PHE A 566 -23.54 47.96 -14.91
C PHE A 566 -24.21 46.75 -14.25
N ASP A 567 -25.37 46.94 -13.62
CA ASP A 567 -26.11 45.84 -13.00
C ASP A 567 -26.63 44.84 -14.05
N LYS A 568 -27.05 45.30 -15.24
CA LYS A 568 -27.39 44.42 -16.37
C LYS A 568 -26.17 43.65 -16.88
N GLU A 569 -25.04 44.33 -17.08
CA GLU A 569 -23.78 43.73 -17.52
C GLU A 569 -23.33 42.63 -16.54
N LEU A 570 -23.31 42.95 -15.24
CA LEU A 570 -22.95 42.02 -14.18
C LEU A 570 -23.90 40.81 -14.16
N ARG A 571 -25.21 41.02 -14.31
CA ARG A 571 -26.20 39.93 -14.36
C ARG A 571 -25.99 39.02 -15.58
N SER A 572 -25.72 39.58 -16.76
CA SER A 572 -25.39 38.79 -17.96
C SER A 572 -24.13 37.95 -17.79
N LEU A 573 -23.08 38.54 -17.22
CA LEU A 573 -21.82 37.83 -16.94
C LEU A 573 -22.02 36.69 -15.92
N ILE A 574 -22.76 36.95 -14.83
CA ILE A 574 -23.11 35.93 -13.83
C ILE A 574 -23.96 34.83 -14.47
N ALA A 575 -24.92 35.17 -15.32
CA ALA A 575 -25.76 34.19 -16.00
C ALA A 575 -24.91 33.23 -16.86
N TYR A 576 -24.01 33.77 -17.70
CA TYR A 576 -23.07 32.97 -18.47
C TYR A 576 -22.17 32.11 -17.59
N LEU A 577 -21.52 32.69 -16.57
CA LEU A 577 -20.63 31.92 -15.69
C LEU A 577 -21.38 30.81 -14.96
N THR A 578 -22.66 31.01 -14.65
CA THR A 578 -23.52 29.99 -14.05
C THR A 578 -23.83 28.84 -15.03
N THR A 579 -23.90 29.08 -16.33
CA THR A 579 -24.13 27.99 -17.31
C THR A 579 -22.90 27.12 -17.53
N VAL A 580 -21.70 27.67 -17.36
CA VAL A 580 -20.44 26.94 -17.56
C VAL A 580 -19.89 26.29 -16.28
N THR A 581 -20.43 26.61 -15.10
CA THR A 581 -20.04 26.01 -13.83
C THR A 581 -21.14 25.13 -13.23
N THR A 582 -20.76 24.03 -12.59
CA THR A 582 -21.68 23.13 -11.86
C THR A 582 -21.98 23.57 -10.42
N TRP A 583 -21.26 24.59 -9.92
CA TRP A 583 -21.29 25.06 -8.54
C TRP A 583 -21.73 26.53 -8.46
N THR A 584 -22.13 26.97 -7.27
CA THR A 584 -22.64 28.33 -7.07
C THR A 584 -21.52 29.38 -7.14
N ILE A 585 -21.64 30.31 -8.09
CA ILE A 585 -20.72 31.46 -8.22
C ILE A 585 -21.12 32.65 -7.33
N ARG A 586 -22.24 32.56 -6.60
CA ARG A 586 -22.83 33.68 -5.83
C ARG A 586 -21.84 34.33 -4.89
N ASP A 587 -21.10 33.54 -4.10
CA ASP A 587 -20.15 34.09 -3.12
C ASP A 587 -18.98 34.81 -3.79
N LYS A 588 -18.55 34.36 -4.98
CA LYS A 588 -17.45 34.99 -5.73
C LYS A 588 -17.82 36.38 -6.24
N PHE A 589 -19.09 36.58 -6.61
CA PHE A 589 -19.61 37.86 -7.12
C PHE A 589 -20.34 38.70 -6.07
N ALA A 590 -20.47 38.24 -4.82
CA ALA A 590 -21.26 38.92 -3.79
C ALA A 590 -20.84 40.38 -3.58
N ARG A 591 -19.54 40.69 -3.60
CA ARG A 591 -19.02 42.06 -3.49
C ARG A 591 -19.46 42.93 -4.68
N LEU A 592 -19.28 42.43 -5.91
CA LEU A 592 -19.72 43.11 -7.13
C LEU A 592 -21.24 43.33 -7.16
N SER A 593 -22.04 42.35 -6.75
CA SER A 593 -23.50 42.51 -6.65
C SER A 593 -23.88 43.57 -5.62
N GLN A 594 -23.21 43.60 -4.46
CA GLN A 594 -23.42 44.66 -3.46
C GLN A 594 -23.01 46.04 -3.99
N MET A 595 -21.93 46.13 -4.76
CA MET A 595 -21.55 47.37 -5.44
C MET A 595 -22.63 47.80 -6.45
N ALA A 596 -23.16 46.88 -7.25
CA ALA A 596 -24.25 47.15 -8.19
C ALA A 596 -25.51 47.66 -7.47
N THR A 597 -25.87 47.07 -6.31
CA THR A 597 -26.96 47.58 -5.46
C THR A 597 -26.72 49.02 -5.04
N ILE A 598 -25.52 49.36 -4.54
CA ILE A 598 -25.17 50.72 -4.12
C ILE A 598 -25.24 51.71 -5.28
N LEU A 599 -24.71 51.33 -6.45
CA LEU A 599 -24.71 52.17 -7.65
C LEU A 599 -26.13 52.42 -8.20
N ASN A 600 -27.11 51.58 -7.85
CA ASN A 600 -28.50 51.73 -8.25
C ASN A 600 -29.38 52.51 -7.27
N LEU A 601 -28.86 52.97 -6.13
CA LEU A 601 -29.64 53.77 -5.18
C LEU A 601 -30.07 55.10 -5.81
N GLU A 602 -31.27 55.56 -5.46
CA GLU A 602 -31.74 56.88 -5.88
C GLU A 602 -31.14 58.00 -5.03
N ARG A 603 -30.89 57.72 -3.74
CA ARG A 603 -30.37 58.69 -2.78
C ARG A 603 -29.32 58.06 -1.87
N VAL A 604 -28.35 58.87 -1.44
CA VAL A 604 -27.28 58.44 -0.51
C VAL A 604 -27.82 57.82 0.78
N THR A 605 -28.96 58.30 1.30
CA THR A 605 -29.56 57.80 2.56
C THR A 605 -30.21 56.43 2.44
N GLU A 606 -30.58 56.00 1.23
CA GLU A 606 -31.26 54.72 0.97
C GLU A 606 -30.39 53.51 1.36
N ILE A 607 -29.06 53.68 1.41
CA ILE A 607 -28.16 52.63 1.89
C ILE A 607 -28.50 52.18 3.32
N LEU A 608 -29.08 53.06 4.16
CA LEU A 608 -29.47 52.73 5.53
C LEU A 608 -30.64 51.73 5.60
N ASP A 609 -31.41 51.60 4.52
CA ASP A 609 -32.49 50.62 4.41
C ASP A 609 -31.96 49.21 4.14
N TYR A 610 -30.72 49.11 3.64
CA TYR A 610 -30.05 47.86 3.35
C TYR A 610 -28.91 47.54 4.32
N TRP A 611 -28.52 48.46 5.20
CA TRP A 611 -27.31 48.35 6.02
C TRP A 611 -27.59 48.09 7.50
N GLY A 612 -26.66 47.42 8.19
CA GLY A 612 -26.75 47.16 9.63
C GLY A 612 -27.98 46.32 10.01
N PRO A 613 -28.77 46.71 11.03
CA PRO A 613 -29.98 45.99 11.44
C PRO A 613 -31.04 45.82 10.34
N ASN A 614 -31.00 46.69 9.33
CA ASN A 614 -31.97 46.69 8.23
C ASN A 614 -31.54 45.82 7.03
N SER A 615 -30.36 45.19 7.09
CA SER A 615 -29.84 44.33 6.01
C SER A 615 -30.66 43.07 5.72
N GLY A 616 -31.60 42.72 6.60
CA GLY A 616 -32.42 41.53 6.45
C GLY A 616 -31.56 40.27 6.34
N PRO A 617 -31.79 39.38 5.34
CA PRO A 617 -30.98 38.19 5.14
C PRO A 617 -29.64 38.45 4.42
N LEU A 618 -29.38 39.68 3.95
CA LEU A 618 -28.18 40.00 3.18
C LEU A 618 -26.96 40.17 4.09
N THR A 619 -25.96 39.30 3.94
CA THR A 619 -24.68 39.47 4.62
C THR A 619 -23.74 40.36 3.81
N TRP A 620 -23.48 41.58 4.29
CA TRP A 620 -22.54 42.51 3.66
C TRP A 620 -21.11 41.99 3.68
N ARG A 621 -20.45 42.08 2.52
CA ARG A 621 -19.03 41.71 2.30
C ARG A 621 -18.13 42.93 2.09
N LEU A 622 -18.74 44.11 1.97
CA LEU A 622 -18.06 45.40 1.92
C LEU A 622 -17.97 45.98 3.33
N THR A 623 -16.86 46.62 3.65
CA THR A 623 -16.67 47.39 4.88
C THR A 623 -17.36 48.76 4.79
N PRO A 624 -17.64 49.45 5.92
CA PRO A 624 -18.17 50.82 5.90
C PRO A 624 -17.35 51.81 5.05
N ALA A 625 -16.03 51.62 4.98
CA ALA A 625 -15.15 52.44 4.16
C ALA A 625 -15.33 52.16 2.66
N GLU A 626 -15.40 50.89 2.28
CA GLU A 626 -15.65 50.47 0.90
C GLU A 626 -17.03 50.90 0.41
N VAL A 627 -18.07 50.84 1.24
CA VAL A 627 -19.40 51.36 0.86
C VAL A 627 -19.35 52.85 0.53
N ARG A 628 -18.66 53.66 1.35
CA ARG A 628 -18.48 55.10 1.06
C ARG A 628 -17.69 55.31 -0.23
N GLN A 629 -16.68 54.47 -0.48
CA GLN A 629 -15.91 54.52 -1.71
C GLN A 629 -16.79 54.23 -2.94
N VAL A 630 -17.65 53.22 -2.87
CA VAL A 630 -18.57 52.86 -3.96
C VAL A 630 -19.64 53.93 -4.16
N LEU A 631 -20.21 54.49 -3.09
CA LEU A 631 -21.13 55.63 -3.17
C LEU A 631 -20.49 56.84 -3.86
N ALA A 632 -19.19 57.07 -3.64
CA ALA A 632 -18.46 58.18 -4.24
C ALA A 632 -18.19 58.00 -5.74
N LEU A 633 -18.45 56.81 -6.31
CA LEU A 633 -18.36 56.59 -7.76
C LEU A 633 -19.56 57.20 -8.52
N ARG A 634 -20.67 57.50 -7.83
CA ARG A 634 -21.84 58.18 -8.39
C ARG A 634 -21.61 59.68 -8.48
N ILE A 635 -21.60 60.22 -9.70
CA ILE A 635 -21.24 61.63 -9.96
C ILE A 635 -22.25 62.63 -9.38
N ASP A 636 -23.50 62.19 -9.18
CA ASP A 636 -24.60 62.97 -8.63
C ASP A 636 -24.68 62.97 -7.10
N PHE A 637 -23.92 62.08 -6.44
CA PHE A 637 -23.89 61.99 -4.97
C PHE A 637 -22.86 62.94 -4.36
N ARG A 638 -23.32 63.82 -3.46
CA ARG A 638 -22.45 64.81 -2.81
C ARG A 638 -21.57 64.16 -1.75
N SER A 639 -20.28 64.49 -1.76
CA SER A 639 -19.29 63.97 -0.79
C SER A 639 -19.68 64.25 0.67
N GLU A 640 -20.31 65.39 0.95
CA GLU A 640 -20.78 65.74 2.30
C GLU A 640 -21.84 64.78 2.82
N ASP A 641 -22.79 64.38 1.96
CA ASP A 641 -23.88 63.49 2.32
C ASP A 641 -23.37 62.08 2.60
N ILE A 642 -22.39 61.62 1.82
CA ILE A 642 -21.71 60.32 2.04
C ILE A 642 -20.95 60.30 3.37
N LYS A 643 -20.27 61.41 3.73
CA LYS A 643 -19.53 61.52 5.00
C LYS A 643 -20.46 61.58 6.22
N ARG A 644 -21.69 62.07 6.07
CA ARG A 644 -22.69 62.15 7.15
C ARG A 644 -23.33 60.80 7.48
N LEU A 645 -23.20 59.78 6.62
CA LEU A 645 -23.76 58.45 6.86
C LEU A 645 -23.14 57.77 8.09
N ARG A 646 -24.00 57.19 8.92
CA ARG A 646 -23.62 56.32 10.05
C ARG A 646 -23.76 54.85 9.64
N LEU A 647 -22.72 54.36 8.98
CA LEU A 647 -22.55 52.96 8.55
C LEU A 647 -21.80 52.15 9.60
#